data_AF-A0A7X6M2G4-F1
#
_entry.id   AF-A0A7X6M2G4-F1
#
_cell.length_a   1.000
_cell.length_b   1.000
_cell.length_c   1.000
_cell.angle_alpha   90.00
_cell.angle_beta   90.00
_cell.angle_gamma   90.00
#
_symmetry.space_group_name_H-M   'P 1'
#
loop_
_entity.id
_entity.type
_entity.pdbx_description
1 polymer ?
#
loop_
_entity_poly.entity_id
_entity_poly.type
_entity_poly.pdbx_seq_one_letter_code
_entity_poly.pdbx_strand_id
1 'polypeptide(L)'
;MGDYVASFEEIRLTDAGRAGGKGANLGEMVGADLPVPPGFVILRSTYESAVVEGPHGAEIDALHAAALHSAAADDDAERTRLDQHCARMRELVHDTPIDHAIQDAIVGAYHQLGERVRVAVRSSAVGEDSADASFAGMNLSRTNVQGDEQLLDALRQCWASLFTPRVLTYRARRGMDRRPEMAVVVQQMVTVRCAGVAFTADPTTGRRDRIVIDAARGQGEVVVSGAVEPDTYIFTADGPTLIESRRGAQSFAIMAGEDGDRRVDLPEDVAHRPVLSTAEATAVARLALEVQRHYGRPQDVEWAFDEHRLWLVQSRPITTLPDESPTPVPEAAAGAVVLQGLPAAPGRARGKVRILRAPAEGSTLRDGEILVAPMTNPDWLPTISRAAALVTDSGGRTCHAAIVARELGIPCVVGARTATSTLHDGQRVVVDARAGRILADSSPEQTGTGATTAAPAVAPIPASEATGTKIYVNLALPEIAERVADSDVDGVGLLRAETLLTRALSGRHPRAVIAAGDENAFVTDLAESLQRIAVAFAPRPVVYRATDLRSNEFRTLTGGAGFEPTERNPMIGYRGCYRYVHEPDVFRLELAALARVRDYTPNLHLMIPFVRTRWELAACLELVDASPLGRDRTLRRWIMAEVPSVVHWLPEYVRLGIDGVSIGSNDLTQLVLGVDRDSEECAELFDESDPAVLDAIERIVTSARELGITSSLCGQAPSARPEFAEQLVAAGITSISVTPDAVSRTRRAVAAAERRLLLDGCLRRADTPR
;
A
#
# COMPACT_ATOMS: atom_id res chain seq x y z
N MET A 1 -32.15 -32.01 11.48
CA MET A 1 -31.38 -31.84 12.74
C MET A 1 -30.16 -31.05 12.33
N GLY A 2 -30.09 -29.78 12.72
CA GLY A 2 -29.19 -28.80 12.10
C GLY A 2 -27.71 -29.10 12.35
N ASP A 3 -26.89 -28.83 11.34
CA ASP A 3 -25.42 -28.83 11.40
C ASP A 3 -24.98 -27.50 12.06
N TYR A 4 -24.93 -27.44 13.40
CA TYR A 4 -24.67 -26.21 14.17
C TYR A 4 -23.21 -26.07 14.65
N VAL A 5 -22.54 -27.20 14.88
CA VAL A 5 -21.15 -27.28 15.33
C VAL A 5 -20.44 -28.37 14.55
N ALA A 6 -19.17 -28.16 14.23
CA ALA A 6 -18.30 -29.15 13.62
C ALA A 6 -16.93 -29.13 14.27
N SER A 7 -16.36 -30.30 14.54
CA SER A 7 -15.00 -30.43 15.05
C SER A 7 -13.99 -30.01 13.98
N PHE A 8 -12.77 -29.62 14.37
CA PHE A 8 -11.73 -29.33 13.36
C PHE A 8 -11.41 -30.53 12.47
N GLU A 9 -11.58 -31.76 12.97
CA GLU A 9 -11.33 -32.99 12.20
C GLU A 9 -12.29 -33.15 11.00
N GLU A 10 -13.50 -32.57 11.09
CA GLU A 10 -14.57 -32.65 10.10
C GLU A 10 -14.57 -31.51 9.07
N ILE A 11 -13.74 -30.48 9.28
CA ILE A 11 -13.72 -29.25 8.50
C ILE A 11 -12.52 -29.23 7.55
N ARG A 12 -12.71 -28.78 6.31
CA ARG A 12 -11.62 -28.54 5.33
C ARG A 12 -11.69 -27.13 4.74
N LEU A 13 -10.69 -26.73 3.95
CA LEU A 13 -10.69 -25.44 3.24
C LEU A 13 -11.97 -25.19 2.42
N THR A 14 -12.57 -26.24 1.84
CA THR A 14 -13.81 -26.16 1.06
C THR A 14 -15.02 -25.72 1.88
N ASP A 15 -14.94 -25.80 3.21
CA ASP A 15 -16.00 -25.44 4.15
C ASP A 15 -15.98 -23.97 4.59
N ALA A 16 -15.12 -23.13 3.98
CA ALA A 16 -15.02 -21.70 4.31
C ALA A 16 -16.36 -20.96 4.28
N GLY A 17 -17.30 -21.39 3.43
CA GLY A 17 -18.66 -20.83 3.38
C GLY A 17 -19.53 -21.10 4.61
N ARG A 18 -19.27 -22.18 5.36
CA ARG A 18 -20.01 -22.58 6.57
C ARG A 18 -19.23 -22.39 7.87
N ALA A 19 -17.90 -22.51 7.85
CA ALA A 19 -17.01 -22.39 9.02
C ALA A 19 -16.24 -21.06 9.09
N GLY A 20 -16.36 -20.21 8.07
CA GLY A 20 -15.55 -19.01 7.90
C GLY A 20 -14.09 -19.33 7.55
N GLY A 21 -13.30 -18.30 7.23
CA GLY A 21 -11.91 -18.45 6.77
C GLY A 21 -11.01 -19.12 7.80
N LYS A 22 -11.00 -18.61 9.05
CA LYS A 22 -10.16 -19.13 10.14
C LYS A 22 -10.54 -20.55 10.53
N GLY A 23 -11.84 -20.84 10.66
CA GLY A 23 -12.34 -22.17 10.99
C GLY A 23 -11.97 -23.22 9.94
N ALA A 24 -12.16 -22.90 8.66
CA ALA A 24 -11.78 -23.77 7.54
C ALA A 24 -10.28 -24.06 7.52
N ASN A 25 -9.47 -23.04 7.77
CA ASN A 25 -8.01 -23.14 7.78
C ASN A 25 -7.49 -23.94 8.99
N LEU A 26 -8.12 -23.82 10.17
CA LEU A 26 -7.82 -24.68 11.33
C LEU A 26 -8.14 -26.15 11.06
N GLY A 27 -9.29 -26.43 10.44
CA GLY A 27 -9.66 -27.79 10.05
C GLY A 27 -8.72 -28.39 9.01
N GLU A 28 -8.27 -27.59 8.03
CA GLU A 28 -7.27 -28.01 7.05
C GLU A 28 -5.95 -28.40 7.72
N MET A 29 -5.47 -27.59 8.66
CA MET A 29 -4.22 -27.88 9.38
C MET A 29 -4.33 -29.15 10.22
N VAL A 30 -5.47 -29.39 10.89
CA VAL A 30 -5.73 -30.65 11.62
C VAL A 30 -5.78 -31.83 10.64
N GLY A 31 -6.44 -31.69 9.50
CA GLY A 31 -6.49 -32.72 8.45
C GLY A 31 -5.13 -33.03 7.82
N ALA A 32 -4.14 -32.15 7.98
CA ALA A 32 -2.76 -32.33 7.55
C ALA A 32 -1.83 -32.87 8.66
N ASP A 33 -2.39 -33.35 9.79
CA ASP A 33 -1.67 -33.85 10.97
C ASP A 33 -0.72 -32.81 11.62
N LEU A 34 -1.00 -31.51 11.43
CA LEU A 34 -0.23 -30.43 12.08
C LEU A 34 -0.66 -30.28 13.56
N PRO A 35 0.25 -29.86 14.46
CA PRO A 35 -0.01 -29.81 15.90
C PRO A 35 -0.88 -28.62 16.30
N VAL A 36 -2.16 -28.64 15.92
CA VAL A 36 -3.14 -27.59 16.26
C VAL A 36 -3.83 -27.94 17.58
N PRO A 37 -4.02 -26.99 18.52
CA PRO A 37 -4.79 -27.23 19.73
C PRO A 37 -6.23 -27.67 19.40
N PRO A 38 -6.80 -28.66 20.14
CA PRO A 38 -8.15 -29.14 19.91
C PRO A 38 -9.21 -28.03 19.94
N GLY A 39 -10.27 -28.21 19.17
CA GLY A 39 -11.35 -27.23 19.11
C GLY A 39 -12.42 -27.62 18.10
N PHE A 40 -13.41 -26.75 18.00
CA PHE A 40 -14.54 -26.88 17.09
C PHE A 40 -14.95 -25.50 16.56
N VAL A 41 -15.81 -25.51 15.55
CA VAL A 41 -16.40 -24.30 14.98
C VAL A 41 -17.90 -24.33 15.22
N ILE A 42 -18.42 -23.24 15.78
CA ILE A 42 -19.84 -22.91 15.77
C ILE A 42 -20.15 -22.36 14.38
N LEU A 43 -20.90 -23.12 13.61
CA LEU A 43 -21.12 -22.89 12.19
C LEU A 43 -22.00 -21.67 11.93
N ARG A 44 -21.88 -21.12 10.72
CA ARG A 44 -22.68 -19.99 10.24
C ARG A 44 -24.19 -20.22 10.37
N SER A 45 -24.66 -21.44 10.15
CA SER A 45 -26.07 -21.86 10.33
C SER A 45 -26.63 -21.48 11.70
N THR A 46 -25.78 -21.47 12.74
CA THR A 46 -26.14 -21.05 14.08
C THR A 46 -26.40 -19.54 14.14
N TYR A 47 -25.59 -18.73 13.48
CA TYR A 47 -25.82 -17.28 13.35
C TYR A 47 -27.08 -17.00 12.53
N GLU A 48 -27.29 -17.74 11.44
CA GLU A 48 -28.51 -17.62 10.62
C GLU A 48 -29.75 -17.90 11.45
N SER A 49 -29.79 -19.04 12.16
CA SER A 49 -30.96 -19.43 12.96
C SER A 49 -31.22 -18.48 14.14
N ALA A 50 -30.17 -18.05 14.85
CA ALA A 50 -30.32 -17.19 16.02
C ALA A 50 -30.54 -15.71 15.65
N VAL A 51 -29.72 -15.14 14.76
CA VAL A 51 -29.66 -13.68 14.54
C VAL A 51 -30.43 -13.25 13.28
N VAL A 52 -30.45 -14.06 12.22
CA VAL A 52 -31.14 -13.72 10.96
C VAL A 52 -32.62 -14.12 11.04
N GLU A 53 -32.90 -15.37 11.40
CA GLU A 53 -34.26 -15.91 11.50
C GLU A 53 -34.90 -15.65 12.88
N GLY A 54 -34.12 -15.16 13.85
CA GLY A 54 -34.58 -14.88 15.20
C GLY A 54 -35.45 -13.63 15.33
N PRO A 55 -35.97 -13.36 16.54
CA PRO A 55 -36.98 -12.33 16.78
C PRO A 55 -36.52 -10.91 16.45
N HIS A 56 -35.21 -10.64 16.49
CA HIS A 56 -34.62 -9.33 16.20
C HIS A 56 -34.10 -9.19 14.76
N GLY A 57 -34.19 -10.25 13.94
CA GLY A 57 -33.59 -10.29 12.60
C GLY A 57 -34.03 -9.12 11.71
N ALA A 58 -35.34 -8.89 11.57
CA ALA A 58 -35.86 -7.81 10.73
C ALA A 58 -35.46 -6.40 11.21
N GLU A 59 -35.38 -6.17 12.53
CA GLU A 59 -34.96 -4.88 13.10
C GLU A 59 -33.46 -4.63 12.83
N ILE A 60 -32.63 -5.65 13.01
CA ILE A 60 -31.19 -5.57 12.69
C ILE A 60 -30.98 -5.29 11.20
N ASP A 61 -31.79 -5.84 10.29
CA ASP A 61 -31.64 -5.58 8.84
C ASP A 61 -31.96 -4.13 8.48
N ALA A 62 -33.04 -3.60 9.05
CA ALA A 62 -33.41 -2.21 8.85
C ALA A 62 -32.34 -1.26 9.41
N LEU A 63 -31.82 -1.54 10.61
CA LEU A 63 -30.75 -0.76 11.23
C LEU A 63 -29.43 -0.89 10.48
N HIS A 64 -29.10 -2.07 9.94
CA HIS A 64 -27.89 -2.30 9.18
C HIS A 64 -27.91 -1.49 7.88
N ALA A 65 -29.02 -1.53 7.15
CA ALA A 65 -29.21 -0.71 5.96
C ALA A 65 -29.07 0.78 6.30
N ALA A 66 -29.75 1.27 7.34
CA ALA A 66 -29.62 2.66 7.78
C ALA A 66 -28.18 3.03 8.18
N ALA A 67 -27.49 2.15 8.91
CA ALA A 67 -26.11 2.35 9.32
C ALA A 67 -25.14 2.40 8.15
N LEU A 68 -25.33 1.59 7.10
CA LEU A 68 -24.49 1.67 5.90
C LEU A 68 -24.65 3.02 5.18
N HIS A 69 -25.86 3.57 5.12
CA HIS A 69 -26.09 4.91 4.58
C HIS A 69 -25.40 5.98 5.43
N SER A 70 -25.55 5.95 6.75
CA SER A 70 -24.87 6.89 7.66
C SER A 70 -23.35 6.73 7.64
N ALA A 71 -22.84 5.51 7.41
CA ALA A 71 -21.40 5.24 7.33
C ALA A 71 -20.74 5.74 6.05
N ALA A 72 -21.52 6.06 5.01
CA ALA A 72 -21.05 6.62 3.75
C ALA A 72 -20.98 8.16 3.75
N ALA A 73 -21.59 8.82 4.74
CA ALA A 73 -21.63 10.28 4.84
C ALA A 73 -20.56 10.83 5.79
N ASP A 74 -19.98 11.98 5.43
CA ASP A 74 -18.87 12.60 6.16
C ASP A 74 -19.29 13.87 6.94
N ASP A 75 -20.40 13.74 7.67
CA ASP A 75 -20.94 14.77 8.57
C ASP A 75 -20.98 14.26 10.03
N ASP A 76 -20.75 15.15 10.99
CA ASP A 76 -20.70 14.81 12.43
C ASP A 76 -22.04 14.25 12.95
N ALA A 77 -23.17 14.67 12.38
CA ALA A 77 -24.48 14.14 12.76
C ALA A 77 -24.68 12.71 12.23
N GLU A 78 -24.17 12.38 11.05
CA GLU A 78 -24.23 11.02 10.49
C GLU A 78 -23.29 10.06 11.22
N ARG A 79 -22.11 10.52 11.64
CA ARG A 79 -21.23 9.74 12.54
C ARG A 79 -21.92 9.40 13.87
N THR A 80 -22.63 10.37 14.44
CA THR A 80 -23.41 10.15 15.67
C THR A 80 -24.56 9.15 15.44
N ARG A 81 -25.24 9.21 14.29
CA ARG A 81 -26.29 8.24 13.92
C ARG A 81 -25.73 6.84 13.72
N LEU A 82 -24.60 6.71 13.03
CA LEU A 82 -23.90 5.44 12.86
C LEU A 82 -23.60 4.79 14.21
N ASP A 83 -23.07 5.55 15.16
CA ASP A 83 -22.77 5.05 16.50
C ASP A 83 -24.03 4.55 17.23
N GLN A 84 -25.15 5.28 17.10
CA GLN A 84 -26.44 4.89 17.67
C GLN A 84 -27.00 3.62 17.03
N HIS A 85 -26.97 3.52 15.70
CA HIS A 85 -27.42 2.32 14.98
C HIS A 85 -26.55 1.11 15.34
N CYS A 86 -25.22 1.28 15.39
CA CYS A 86 -24.29 0.24 15.81
C CYS A 86 -24.58 -0.22 17.25
N ALA A 87 -24.74 0.71 18.18
CA ALA A 87 -25.06 0.38 19.58
C ALA A 87 -26.35 -0.43 19.68
N ARG A 88 -27.41 0.01 18.99
CA ARG A 88 -28.69 -0.69 18.98
C ARG A 88 -28.62 -2.09 18.39
N MET A 89 -27.91 -2.27 17.26
CA MET A 89 -27.72 -3.60 16.67
C MET A 89 -26.96 -4.53 17.62
N ARG A 90 -25.93 -4.04 18.31
CA ARG A 90 -25.18 -4.86 19.28
C ARG A 90 -26.04 -5.30 20.46
N GLU A 91 -26.89 -4.42 20.98
CA GLU A 91 -27.87 -4.76 22.04
C GLU A 91 -28.81 -5.88 21.55
N LEU A 92 -29.40 -5.72 20.36
CA LEU A 92 -30.31 -6.71 19.76
C LEU A 92 -29.64 -8.07 19.56
N VAL A 93 -28.39 -8.10 19.10
CA VAL A 93 -27.62 -9.34 18.95
C VAL A 93 -27.32 -9.98 20.30
N HIS A 94 -27.07 -9.18 21.34
CA HIS A 94 -26.83 -9.68 22.69
C HIS A 94 -28.11 -10.24 23.34
N ASP A 95 -29.26 -9.64 23.05
CA ASP A 95 -30.56 -10.07 23.58
C ASP A 95 -31.18 -11.24 22.79
N THR A 96 -30.54 -11.64 21.69
CA THR A 96 -31.02 -12.74 20.84
C THR A 96 -31.03 -14.07 21.61
N PRO A 97 -32.20 -14.74 21.73
CA PRO A 97 -32.28 -16.04 22.36
C PRO A 97 -31.66 -17.11 21.46
N ILE A 98 -30.86 -17.99 22.07
CA ILE A 98 -30.29 -19.16 21.38
C ILE A 98 -31.17 -20.35 21.77
N ASP A 99 -31.72 -21.07 20.78
CA ASP A 99 -32.58 -22.23 21.03
C ASP A 99 -31.86 -23.31 21.87
N HIS A 100 -32.59 -24.01 22.73
CA HIS A 100 -32.03 -25.03 23.62
C HIS A 100 -31.27 -26.12 22.86
N ALA A 101 -31.74 -26.55 21.68
CA ALA A 101 -31.05 -27.57 20.90
C ALA A 101 -29.69 -27.08 20.38
N ILE A 102 -29.58 -25.78 20.06
CA ILE A 102 -28.32 -25.14 19.64
C ILE A 102 -27.39 -24.99 20.85
N GLN A 103 -27.91 -24.53 21.98
CA GLN A 103 -27.13 -24.41 23.22
C GLN A 103 -26.55 -25.77 23.63
N ASP A 104 -27.38 -26.82 23.64
CA ASP A 104 -26.96 -28.18 23.99
C ASP A 104 -25.87 -28.70 23.03
N ALA A 105 -25.96 -28.39 21.74
CA ALA A 105 -24.93 -28.76 20.77
C ALA A 105 -23.59 -28.04 21.04
N ILE A 106 -23.62 -26.74 21.32
CA ILE A 106 -22.42 -25.93 21.61
C ILE A 106 -21.78 -26.37 22.93
N VAL A 107 -22.57 -26.49 23.99
CA VAL A 107 -22.11 -26.90 25.32
C VAL A 107 -21.62 -28.34 25.29
N GLY A 108 -22.31 -29.23 24.58
CA GLY A 108 -21.88 -30.62 24.37
C GLY A 108 -20.51 -30.70 23.69
N ALA A 109 -20.28 -29.93 22.62
CA ALA A 109 -18.97 -29.86 21.96
C ALA A 109 -17.89 -29.26 22.88
N TYR A 110 -18.23 -28.26 23.68
CA TYR A 110 -17.32 -27.68 24.68
C TYR A 110 -16.93 -28.69 25.77
N HIS A 111 -17.89 -29.45 26.32
CA HIS A 111 -17.61 -30.47 27.34
C HIS A 111 -16.77 -31.63 26.81
N GLN A 112 -16.82 -31.94 25.51
CA GLN A 112 -15.92 -32.91 24.87
C GLN A 112 -14.45 -32.46 24.88
N LEU A 113 -14.17 -31.16 24.93
CA LEU A 113 -12.82 -30.62 25.13
C LEU A 113 -12.36 -30.75 26.60
N GLY A 114 -13.31 -30.85 27.55
CA GLY A 114 -13.08 -31.12 28.97
C GLY A 114 -13.87 -30.20 29.92
N GLU A 115 -14.25 -30.70 31.10
CA GLU A 115 -15.18 -30.05 32.05
C GLU A 115 -14.73 -28.67 32.61
N ARG A 116 -13.44 -28.32 32.49
CA ARG A 116 -12.86 -27.05 32.99
C ARG A 116 -11.84 -26.45 32.04
N VAL A 117 -11.92 -26.79 30.75
CA VAL A 117 -10.96 -26.31 29.77
C VAL A 117 -11.17 -24.82 29.50
N ARG A 118 -10.09 -24.05 29.45
CA ARG A 118 -10.13 -22.66 29.00
C ARG A 118 -10.06 -22.63 27.48
N VAL A 119 -10.89 -21.82 26.84
CA VAL A 119 -10.95 -21.71 25.38
C VAL A 119 -10.77 -20.26 24.91
N ALA A 120 -10.20 -20.12 23.72
CA ALA A 120 -10.29 -18.93 22.90
C ALA A 120 -11.54 -19.00 22.03
N VAL A 121 -12.38 -17.98 22.09
CA VAL A 121 -13.56 -17.81 21.26
C VAL A 121 -13.25 -16.70 20.25
N ARG A 122 -13.10 -17.07 18.98
CA ARG A 122 -12.55 -16.21 17.93
C ARG A 122 -13.55 -16.04 16.79
N SER A 123 -13.73 -14.80 16.35
CA SER A 123 -14.47 -14.49 15.12
C SER A 123 -13.86 -15.16 13.89
N SER A 124 -14.72 -15.78 13.07
CA SER A 124 -14.38 -16.38 11.77
C SER A 124 -15.46 -15.97 10.76
N ALA A 125 -15.46 -14.69 10.38
CA ALA A 125 -16.48 -14.18 9.46
C ALA A 125 -16.28 -14.76 8.05
N VAL A 126 -17.39 -14.93 7.33
CA VAL A 126 -17.35 -15.42 5.95
C VAL A 126 -16.79 -14.33 5.05
N GLY A 127 -15.70 -14.62 4.35
CA GLY A 127 -15.00 -13.64 3.51
C GLY A 127 -14.01 -12.73 4.26
N GLU A 128 -13.74 -12.98 5.55
CA GLU A 128 -12.78 -12.21 6.37
C GLU A 128 -11.31 -12.34 5.90
N ASP A 129 -10.96 -13.51 5.36
CA ASP A 129 -9.61 -13.90 4.91
C ASP A 129 -9.58 -14.17 3.40
N SER A 130 -10.25 -13.35 2.59
CA SER A 130 -10.19 -13.45 1.12
C SER A 130 -8.88 -12.82 0.59
N ALA A 131 -8.49 -13.15 -0.64
CA ALA A 131 -7.30 -12.57 -1.27
C ALA A 131 -7.41 -11.03 -1.44
N ASP A 132 -8.63 -10.50 -1.44
CA ASP A 132 -8.96 -9.11 -1.79
C ASP A 132 -9.36 -8.24 -0.58
N ALA A 133 -9.56 -8.82 0.61
CA ALA A 133 -9.94 -8.10 1.83
C ALA A 133 -9.29 -8.71 3.09
N SER A 134 -8.57 -7.88 3.85
CA SER A 134 -8.00 -8.22 5.15
C SER A 134 -8.71 -7.41 6.23
N PHE A 135 -9.57 -8.05 7.02
CA PHE A 135 -10.25 -7.44 8.18
C PHE A 135 -9.39 -7.54 9.46
N ALA A 136 -8.07 -7.62 9.31
CA ALA A 136 -7.14 -7.89 10.41
C ALA A 136 -7.40 -6.97 11.62
N GLY A 137 -7.73 -7.61 12.77
CA GLY A 137 -7.96 -6.91 14.04
C GLY A 137 -9.21 -6.03 14.09
N MET A 138 -10.21 -6.26 13.22
CA MET A 138 -11.50 -5.54 13.26
C MET A 138 -12.57 -6.27 14.09
N ASN A 139 -12.58 -7.60 14.08
CA ASN A 139 -13.55 -8.42 14.82
C ASN A 139 -12.97 -8.95 16.14
N LEU A 140 -13.85 -9.34 17.06
CA LEU A 140 -13.47 -9.68 18.43
C LEU A 140 -12.85 -11.09 18.54
N SER A 141 -11.89 -11.24 19.46
CA SER A 141 -11.47 -12.53 20.01
C SER A 141 -11.44 -12.43 21.54
N ARG A 142 -11.92 -13.48 22.23
CA ARG A 142 -11.88 -13.59 23.69
C ARG A 142 -11.04 -14.80 24.07
N THR A 143 -10.03 -14.58 24.90
CA THR A 143 -9.14 -15.60 25.43
C THR A 143 -9.56 -16.01 26.84
N ASN A 144 -9.14 -17.21 27.27
CA ASN A 144 -9.36 -17.71 28.63
C ASN A 144 -10.83 -17.80 29.09
N VAL A 145 -11.77 -18.00 28.16
CA VAL A 145 -13.19 -18.23 28.46
C VAL A 145 -13.37 -19.59 29.12
N GLN A 146 -14.15 -19.66 30.20
CA GLN A 146 -14.38 -20.90 30.95
C GLN A 146 -15.83 -21.02 31.43
N GLY A 147 -16.44 -22.18 31.17
CA GLY A 147 -17.81 -22.49 31.57
C GLY A 147 -18.87 -22.06 30.53
N ASP A 148 -20.03 -22.69 30.64
CA ASP A 148 -21.09 -22.66 29.64
C ASP A 148 -21.65 -21.25 29.40
N GLU A 149 -21.94 -20.52 30.50
CA GLU A 149 -22.47 -19.16 30.42
C GLU A 149 -21.48 -18.19 29.76
N GLN A 150 -20.20 -18.26 30.14
CA GLN A 150 -19.18 -17.39 29.54
C GLN A 150 -18.93 -17.71 28.07
N LEU A 151 -19.03 -18.99 27.67
CA LEU A 151 -18.91 -19.40 26.28
C LEU A 151 -20.04 -18.81 25.42
N LEU A 152 -21.28 -18.93 25.89
CA LEU A 152 -22.45 -18.38 25.18
C LEU A 152 -22.43 -16.84 25.16
N ASP A 153 -21.93 -16.20 26.21
CA ASP A 153 -21.73 -14.76 26.23
C ASP A 153 -20.65 -14.33 25.23
N ALA A 154 -19.49 -14.99 25.22
CA ALA A 154 -18.41 -14.72 24.28
C ALA A 154 -18.83 -14.93 22.82
N LEU A 155 -19.69 -15.92 22.54
CA LEU A 155 -20.31 -16.13 21.23
C LEU A 155 -21.14 -14.90 20.79
N ARG A 156 -22.02 -14.41 21.66
CA ARG A 156 -22.83 -13.20 21.38
C ARG A 156 -21.97 -11.96 21.19
N GLN A 157 -20.93 -11.79 22.00
CA GLN A 157 -19.98 -10.69 21.84
C GLN A 157 -19.23 -10.75 20.50
N CYS A 158 -18.86 -11.96 20.05
CA CYS A 158 -18.30 -12.15 18.72
C CYS A 158 -19.31 -11.67 17.67
N TRP A 159 -20.54 -12.19 17.67
CA TRP A 159 -21.57 -11.77 16.69
C TRP A 159 -21.85 -10.27 16.71
N ALA A 160 -21.89 -9.66 17.89
CA ALA A 160 -22.07 -8.22 18.04
C ALA A 160 -20.89 -7.41 17.45
N SER A 161 -19.68 -7.98 17.40
CA SER A 161 -18.50 -7.28 16.86
C SER A 161 -18.59 -6.97 15.36
N LEU A 162 -19.49 -7.64 14.62
CA LEU A 162 -19.82 -7.31 13.23
C LEU A 162 -20.47 -5.92 13.07
N PHE A 163 -21.06 -5.39 14.13
CA PHE A 163 -21.84 -4.15 14.14
C PHE A 163 -21.11 -3.05 14.93
N THR A 164 -19.83 -2.84 14.60
CA THR A 164 -19.06 -1.69 15.08
C THR A 164 -18.98 -0.62 14.00
N PRO A 165 -18.84 0.67 14.36
CA PRO A 165 -18.70 1.75 13.39
C PRO A 165 -17.56 1.47 12.40
N ARG A 166 -16.42 0.98 12.90
CA ARG A 166 -15.27 0.60 12.09
C ARG A 166 -15.59 -0.47 11.04
N VAL A 167 -16.29 -1.55 11.43
CA VAL A 167 -16.65 -2.64 10.51
C VAL A 167 -17.66 -2.15 9.48
N LEU A 168 -18.69 -1.39 9.89
CA LEU A 168 -19.71 -0.88 8.96
C LEU A 168 -19.17 0.19 8.01
N THR A 169 -18.31 1.10 8.46
CA THR A 169 -17.62 2.06 7.57
C THR A 169 -16.72 1.36 6.57
N TYR A 170 -15.96 0.35 6.99
CA TYR A 170 -15.15 -0.43 6.05
C TYR A 170 -16.01 -1.12 4.99
N ARG A 171 -17.14 -1.72 5.41
CA ARG A 171 -18.07 -2.40 4.51
C ARG A 171 -18.77 -1.44 3.55
N ALA A 172 -19.26 -0.31 4.05
CA ALA A 172 -19.87 0.74 3.23
C ALA A 172 -18.90 1.25 2.15
N ARG A 173 -17.64 1.53 2.51
CA ARG A 173 -16.60 1.97 1.57
C ARG A 173 -16.19 0.93 0.53
N ARG A 174 -16.50 -0.34 0.75
CA ARG A 174 -16.23 -1.46 -0.17
C ARG A 174 -17.47 -1.91 -0.94
N GLY A 175 -18.61 -1.22 -0.80
CA GLY A 175 -19.89 -1.62 -1.42
C GLY A 175 -20.41 -2.97 -0.92
N MET A 176 -20.12 -3.33 0.33
CA MET A 176 -20.52 -4.60 0.93
C MET A 176 -21.86 -4.47 1.66
N ASP A 177 -22.93 -4.45 0.88
CA ASP A 177 -24.28 -4.09 1.37
C ASP A 177 -25.03 -5.22 2.06
N ARG A 178 -24.57 -6.47 1.88
CA ARG A 178 -25.17 -7.63 2.54
C ARG A 178 -24.84 -7.61 4.03
N ARG A 179 -25.79 -8.08 4.85
CA ARG A 179 -25.54 -8.34 6.28
C ARG A 179 -24.29 -9.22 6.43
N PRO A 180 -23.34 -8.85 7.31
CA PRO A 180 -22.23 -9.72 7.64
C PRO A 180 -22.70 -10.96 8.39
N GLU A 181 -22.16 -12.13 8.04
CA GLU A 181 -22.46 -13.40 8.70
C GLU A 181 -21.17 -14.01 9.24
N MET A 182 -21.27 -14.72 10.36
CA MET A 182 -20.08 -15.17 11.06
C MET A 182 -20.23 -16.53 11.72
N ALA A 183 -19.25 -17.39 11.43
CA ALA A 183 -18.95 -18.57 12.24
C ALA A 183 -17.99 -18.17 13.37
N VAL A 184 -17.93 -18.97 14.43
CA VAL A 184 -17.09 -18.70 15.60
C VAL A 184 -16.24 -19.92 15.93
N VAL A 185 -14.94 -19.72 16.00
CA VAL A 185 -13.97 -20.75 16.37
C VAL A 185 -13.90 -20.82 17.89
N VAL A 186 -14.02 -22.02 18.45
CA VAL A 186 -13.79 -22.31 19.87
C VAL A 186 -12.59 -23.25 19.96
N GLN A 187 -11.46 -22.73 20.42
CA GLN A 187 -10.19 -23.44 20.43
C GLN A 187 -9.64 -23.53 21.86
N GLN A 188 -9.14 -24.69 22.26
CA GLN A 188 -8.51 -24.87 23.56
C GLN A 188 -7.31 -23.92 23.74
N MET A 189 -7.27 -23.22 24.89
CA MET A 189 -6.14 -22.40 25.28
C MET A 189 -4.95 -23.27 25.65
N VAL A 190 -3.79 -22.94 25.08
CA VAL A 190 -2.51 -23.49 25.47
C VAL A 190 -2.02 -22.73 26.71
N THR A 191 -1.53 -23.43 27.73
CA THR A 191 -0.83 -22.78 28.86
C THR A 191 0.56 -22.38 28.40
N VAL A 192 0.66 -21.18 27.86
CA VAL A 192 1.85 -20.72 27.14
C VAL A 192 2.98 -20.27 28.06
N ARG A 193 4.17 -20.79 27.79
CA ARG A 193 5.44 -20.24 28.30
C ARG A 193 5.89 -19.06 27.43
N CYS A 194 5.80 -19.25 26.12
CA CYS A 194 6.13 -18.26 25.11
C CYS A 194 5.35 -18.53 23.83
N ALA A 195 5.13 -17.50 23.04
CA ALA A 195 4.43 -17.57 21.77
C ALA A 195 5.04 -16.56 20.80
N GLY A 196 4.65 -16.66 19.53
CA GLY A 196 5.21 -15.79 18.53
C GLY A 196 4.64 -16.04 17.14
N VAL A 197 5.33 -15.45 16.18
CA VAL A 197 5.00 -15.52 14.76
C VAL A 197 6.21 -15.96 13.96
N ALA A 198 6.00 -16.68 12.88
CA ALA A 198 7.03 -17.17 11.99
C ALA A 198 6.63 -16.93 10.53
N PHE A 199 7.48 -16.26 9.78
CA PHE A 199 7.29 -16.04 8.35
C PHE A 199 8.23 -16.94 7.58
N THR A 200 7.70 -17.67 6.61
CA THR A 200 8.50 -18.57 5.76
C THR A 200 9.17 -17.86 4.58
N ALA A 201 9.04 -16.54 4.51
CA ALA A 201 9.83 -15.63 3.69
C ALA A 201 10.05 -14.33 4.49
N ASP A 202 11.16 -13.63 4.27
CA ASP A 202 11.44 -12.38 4.98
C ASP A 202 10.45 -11.29 4.55
N PRO A 203 9.53 -10.85 5.44
CA PRO A 203 8.49 -9.90 5.07
C PRO A 203 9.03 -8.47 4.83
N THR A 204 10.29 -8.21 5.17
CA THR A 204 10.95 -6.91 4.94
C THR A 204 11.74 -6.89 3.63
N THR A 205 12.38 -8.00 3.26
CA THR A 205 13.28 -8.05 2.08
C THR A 205 12.73 -8.85 0.91
N GLY A 206 11.65 -9.60 1.11
CA GLY A 206 11.04 -10.46 0.10
C GLY A 206 11.73 -11.82 -0.07
N ARG A 207 12.88 -12.02 0.58
CA ARG A 207 13.72 -13.22 0.44
C ARG A 207 12.98 -14.47 0.87
N ARG A 208 12.86 -15.42 -0.05
CA ARG A 208 12.18 -16.71 0.18
C ARG A 208 13.12 -17.79 0.69
N ASP A 209 14.41 -17.52 0.71
CA ASP A 209 15.44 -18.41 1.25
C ASP A 209 15.66 -18.24 2.77
N ARG A 210 14.81 -17.45 3.43
CA ARG A 210 14.87 -17.13 4.87
C ARG A 210 13.55 -17.40 5.57
N ILE A 211 13.64 -17.86 6.82
CA ILE A 211 12.53 -17.91 7.77
C ILE A 211 12.82 -16.90 8.87
N VAL A 212 11.85 -16.07 9.21
CA VAL A 212 11.97 -15.07 10.28
C VAL A 212 11.01 -15.43 11.40
N ILE A 213 11.52 -15.62 12.62
CA ILE A 213 10.73 -15.99 13.80
C ILE A 213 10.85 -14.88 14.83
N ASP A 214 9.73 -14.29 15.22
CA ASP A 214 9.63 -13.36 16.34
C ASP A 214 8.97 -14.07 17.54
N ALA A 215 9.60 -14.01 18.72
CA ALA A 215 9.18 -14.72 19.91
C ALA A 215 9.09 -13.80 21.15
N ALA A 216 8.05 -13.97 21.95
CA ALA A 216 7.90 -13.30 23.25
C ALA A 216 7.39 -14.25 24.33
N ARG A 217 7.61 -13.90 25.59
CA ARG A 217 7.13 -14.63 26.77
C ARG A 217 5.63 -14.37 26.99
N GLY A 218 4.93 -15.39 27.46
CA GLY A 218 3.48 -15.35 27.66
C GLY A 218 2.69 -15.46 26.36
N GLN A 219 1.48 -14.89 26.34
CA GLN A 219 0.55 -14.96 25.22
C GLN A 219 1.03 -14.18 24.00
N GLY A 220 0.74 -14.71 22.80
CA GLY A 220 1.21 -14.16 21.52
C GLY A 220 0.69 -12.76 21.20
N GLU A 221 -0.35 -12.31 21.90
CA GLU A 221 -0.93 -10.96 21.77
C GLU A 221 0.12 -9.85 21.90
N VAL A 222 1.15 -10.02 22.73
CA VAL A 222 2.22 -8.99 22.89
C VAL A 222 3.07 -8.83 21.62
N VAL A 223 3.17 -9.87 20.79
CA VAL A 223 3.89 -9.84 19.51
C VAL A 223 2.99 -9.26 18.42
N VAL A 224 1.74 -9.74 18.33
CA VAL A 224 0.77 -9.31 17.32
C VAL A 224 0.42 -7.82 17.45
N SER A 225 0.17 -7.37 18.69
CA SER A 225 -0.08 -5.95 18.98
C SER A 225 1.18 -5.07 18.86
N GLY A 226 2.37 -5.66 18.87
CA GLY A 226 3.64 -4.94 18.92
C GLY A 226 3.92 -4.26 20.26
N ALA A 227 3.26 -4.69 21.34
CA ALA A 227 3.39 -4.06 22.65
C ALA A 227 4.78 -4.26 23.30
N VAL A 228 5.59 -5.18 22.77
CA VAL A 228 6.97 -5.48 23.21
C VAL A 228 7.93 -5.60 22.02
N GLU A 229 9.24 -5.48 22.24
CA GLU A 229 10.26 -5.85 21.23
C GLU A 229 10.55 -7.36 21.40
N PRO A 230 10.12 -8.24 20.46
CA PRO A 230 10.34 -9.68 20.58
C PRO A 230 11.81 -10.06 20.30
N ASP A 231 12.19 -11.26 20.71
CA ASP A 231 13.41 -11.90 20.19
C ASP A 231 13.20 -12.32 18.74
N THR A 232 14.17 -12.04 17.87
CA THR A 232 14.12 -12.41 16.45
C THR A 232 15.17 -13.48 16.13
N TYR A 233 14.76 -14.54 15.42
CA TYR A 233 15.63 -15.62 14.94
C TYR A 233 15.46 -15.77 13.43
N ILE A 234 16.56 -15.81 12.68
CA ILE A 234 16.55 -15.94 11.22
C ILE A 234 17.20 -17.26 10.82
N PHE A 235 16.47 -18.08 10.08
CA PHE A 235 16.92 -19.40 9.59
C PHE A 235 16.99 -19.44 8.06
N THR A 236 17.78 -20.36 7.51
CA THR A 236 17.68 -20.74 6.09
C THR A 236 16.36 -21.47 5.81
N ALA A 237 15.76 -21.24 4.65
CA ALA A 237 14.56 -21.98 4.25
C ALA A 237 14.89 -23.39 3.72
N ASP A 238 16.07 -23.59 3.14
CA ASP A 238 16.62 -24.91 2.80
C ASP A 238 17.38 -25.45 4.02
N GLY A 239 16.84 -26.50 4.65
CA GLY A 239 17.37 -27.11 5.88
C GLY A 239 17.60 -26.11 7.01
N PRO A 240 16.62 -25.87 7.91
CA PRO A 240 16.62 -24.71 8.81
C PRO A 240 17.86 -24.66 9.70
N THR A 241 18.78 -23.77 9.30
CA THR A 241 20.04 -23.47 10.00
C THR A 241 20.00 -22.03 10.48
N LEU A 242 20.28 -21.79 11.77
CA LEU A 242 20.24 -20.45 12.35
C LEU A 242 21.36 -19.58 11.75
N ILE A 243 20.98 -18.45 11.17
CA ILE A 243 21.87 -17.45 10.56
C ILE A 243 22.15 -16.34 11.56
N GLU A 244 21.09 -15.82 12.18
CA GLU A 244 21.15 -14.66 13.06
C GLU A 244 20.13 -14.81 14.20
N SER A 245 20.51 -14.35 15.38
CA SER A 245 19.60 -14.20 16.53
C SER A 245 19.79 -12.84 17.16
N ARG A 246 18.70 -12.09 17.33
CA ARG A 246 18.68 -10.79 18.00
C ARG A 246 17.76 -10.87 19.22
N ARG A 247 18.24 -10.38 20.36
CA ARG A 247 17.46 -10.29 21.58
C ARG A 247 16.63 -9.01 21.61
N GLY A 248 15.35 -9.16 21.89
CA GLY A 248 14.41 -8.08 22.12
C GLY A 248 14.49 -7.53 23.54
N ALA A 249 13.51 -6.71 23.88
CA ALA A 249 13.34 -6.13 25.21
C ALA A 249 11.87 -6.29 25.62
N GLN A 250 11.65 -7.12 26.64
CA GLN A 250 10.32 -7.45 27.13
C GLN A 250 10.24 -7.19 28.64
N SER A 251 9.64 -6.07 29.03
CA SER A 251 9.46 -5.69 30.44
C SER A 251 8.23 -6.32 31.10
N PHE A 252 7.30 -6.86 30.30
CA PHE A 252 6.09 -7.51 30.80
C PHE A 252 5.65 -8.65 29.88
N ALA A 253 4.85 -9.57 30.41
CA ALA A 253 4.16 -10.61 29.65
C ALA A 253 2.65 -10.55 29.90
N ILE A 254 1.87 -11.00 28.93
CA ILE A 254 0.44 -11.27 29.15
C ILE A 254 0.31 -12.74 29.51
N MET A 255 -0.28 -13.02 30.67
CA MET A 255 -0.45 -14.36 31.22
C MET A 255 -1.92 -14.59 31.53
N ALA A 256 -2.33 -15.86 31.61
CA ALA A 256 -3.66 -16.18 32.10
C ALA A 256 -3.80 -15.81 33.59
N GLY A 257 -4.94 -15.23 33.95
CA GLY A 257 -5.37 -14.86 35.30
C GLY A 257 -6.65 -15.59 35.72
N GLU A 258 -7.24 -15.21 36.86
CA GLU A 258 -8.50 -15.79 37.36
C GLU A 258 -9.70 -15.33 36.51
N ASP A 259 -9.76 -14.06 36.13
CA ASP A 259 -10.85 -13.43 35.37
C ASP A 259 -10.47 -13.06 33.91
N GLY A 260 -9.48 -13.76 33.32
CA GLY A 260 -9.00 -13.51 31.96
C GLY A 260 -7.51 -13.14 31.89
N ASP A 261 -7.13 -12.34 30.90
CA ASP A 261 -5.73 -12.00 30.65
C ASP A 261 -5.20 -10.94 31.63
N ARG A 262 -4.02 -11.17 32.20
CA ARG A 262 -3.34 -10.24 33.09
C ARG A 262 -1.96 -9.86 32.57
N ARG A 263 -1.62 -8.59 32.71
CA ARG A 263 -0.25 -8.09 32.51
C ARG A 263 0.57 -8.38 33.75
N VAL A 264 1.72 -9.03 33.57
CA VAL A 264 2.68 -9.35 34.62
C VAL A 264 4.02 -8.75 34.24
N ASP A 265 4.56 -7.88 35.08
CA ASP A 265 5.90 -7.34 34.88
C ASP A 265 6.95 -8.42 35.09
N LEU A 266 7.92 -8.48 34.18
CA LEU A 266 8.97 -9.48 34.20
C LEU A 266 10.16 -8.95 35.00
N PRO A 267 10.74 -9.75 35.92
CA PRO A 267 12.01 -9.42 36.54
C PRO A 267 13.10 -9.16 35.51
N GLU A 268 14.00 -8.19 35.75
CA GLU A 268 15.08 -7.83 34.82
C GLU A 268 15.93 -9.05 34.40
N ASP A 269 16.21 -9.96 35.33
CA ASP A 269 17.02 -11.16 35.05
C ASP A 269 16.33 -12.17 34.12
N VAL A 270 14.99 -12.14 34.03
CA VAL A 270 14.17 -12.94 33.12
C VAL A 270 13.97 -12.22 31.78
N ALA A 271 13.81 -10.89 31.82
CA ALA A 271 13.67 -10.03 30.64
C ALA A 271 14.91 -10.08 29.72
N HIS A 272 16.10 -10.35 30.28
CA HIS A 272 17.36 -10.40 29.51
C HIS A 272 17.77 -11.79 29.00
N ARG A 273 17.03 -12.85 29.35
CA ARG A 273 17.28 -14.21 28.85
C ARG A 273 16.61 -14.42 27.50
N PRO A 274 17.19 -15.21 26.57
CA PRO A 274 16.51 -15.60 25.33
C PRO A 274 15.16 -16.25 25.60
N VAL A 275 14.16 -15.90 24.80
CA VAL A 275 12.80 -16.48 24.87
C VAL A 275 12.81 -17.95 24.46
N LEU A 276 13.58 -18.29 23.42
CA LEU A 276 13.72 -19.65 22.90
C LEU A 276 15.16 -20.14 23.02
N SER A 277 15.33 -21.42 23.30
CA SER A 277 16.58 -22.12 23.01
C SER A 277 16.75 -22.32 21.50
N THR A 278 17.98 -22.54 21.04
CA THR A 278 18.26 -22.82 19.61
C THR A 278 17.48 -24.04 19.11
N ALA A 279 17.31 -25.07 19.93
CA ALA A 279 16.54 -26.27 19.59
C ALA A 279 15.04 -25.96 19.40
N GLU A 280 14.45 -25.15 20.29
CA GLU A 280 13.05 -24.72 20.19
C GLU A 280 12.83 -23.81 18.97
N ALA A 281 13.72 -22.84 18.73
CA ALA A 281 13.66 -21.98 17.54
C ALA A 281 13.77 -22.80 16.23
N THR A 282 14.61 -23.84 16.22
CA THR A 282 14.72 -24.77 15.08
C THR A 282 13.43 -25.58 14.89
N ALA A 283 12.78 -26.00 15.97
CA ALA A 283 11.51 -26.71 15.90
C ALA A 283 10.39 -25.83 15.29
N VAL A 284 10.33 -24.56 15.67
CA VAL A 284 9.42 -23.57 15.07
C VAL A 284 9.70 -23.37 13.58
N ALA A 285 10.98 -23.23 13.19
CA ALA A 285 11.36 -23.09 11.78
C ALA A 285 10.92 -24.31 10.95
N ARG A 286 11.08 -25.53 11.48
CA ARG A 286 10.64 -26.77 10.83
C ARG A 286 9.14 -26.82 10.67
N LEU A 287 8.39 -26.49 11.73
CA LEU A 287 6.93 -26.42 11.68
C LEU A 287 6.48 -25.43 10.60
N ALA A 288 7.01 -24.21 10.59
CA ALA A 288 6.63 -23.19 9.60
C ALA A 288 6.89 -23.66 8.14
N LEU A 289 8.02 -24.33 7.88
CA LEU A 289 8.29 -24.91 6.56
C LEU A 289 7.34 -26.04 6.18
N GLU A 290 6.89 -26.85 7.15
CA GLU A 290 5.89 -27.89 6.92
C GLU A 290 4.54 -27.28 6.52
N VAL A 291 4.13 -26.22 7.21
CA VAL A 291 2.93 -25.45 6.85
C VAL A 291 3.06 -24.84 5.44
N GLN A 292 4.19 -24.20 5.10
CA GLN A 292 4.43 -23.70 3.73
C GLN A 292 4.36 -24.82 2.68
N ARG A 293 4.93 -26.00 2.97
CA ARG A 293 4.92 -27.13 2.05
C ARG A 293 3.51 -27.61 1.76
N HIS A 294 2.67 -27.65 2.79
CA HIS A 294 1.26 -28.02 2.67
C HIS A 294 0.48 -27.03 1.78
N TYR A 295 0.62 -25.72 2.02
CA TYR A 295 -0.10 -24.68 1.25
C TYR A 295 0.54 -24.31 -0.10
N GLY A 296 1.77 -24.74 -0.37
CA GLY A 296 2.51 -24.47 -1.61
C GLY A 296 2.91 -23.01 -1.82
N ARG A 297 2.84 -22.15 -0.79
CA ARG A 297 3.13 -20.72 -0.86
C ARG A 297 3.61 -20.18 0.50
N PRO A 298 4.32 -19.03 0.56
CA PRO A 298 4.78 -18.45 1.82
C PRO A 298 3.66 -18.19 2.83
N GLN A 299 3.93 -18.50 4.09
CA GLN A 299 2.98 -18.46 5.20
C GLN A 299 3.47 -17.55 6.33
N ASP A 300 2.52 -16.83 6.92
CA ASP A 300 2.57 -16.19 8.23
C ASP A 300 1.94 -17.16 9.24
N VAL A 301 2.76 -17.67 10.16
CA VAL A 301 2.43 -18.76 11.08
C VAL A 301 2.47 -18.26 12.52
N GLU A 302 1.35 -18.31 13.22
CA GLU A 302 1.29 -18.07 14.65
C GLU A 302 1.49 -19.38 15.42
N TRP A 303 2.36 -19.35 16.42
CA TRP A 303 2.74 -20.54 17.19
C TRP A 303 2.80 -20.25 18.69
N ALA A 304 2.65 -21.30 19.48
CA ALA A 304 2.71 -21.25 20.93
C ALA A 304 3.48 -22.45 21.51
N PHE A 305 4.31 -22.21 22.52
CA PHE A 305 4.97 -23.25 23.30
C PHE A 305 4.33 -23.35 24.68
N ASP A 306 3.90 -24.56 25.05
CA ASP A 306 3.73 -24.91 26.47
C ASP A 306 5.06 -25.44 27.05
N GLU A 307 5.03 -26.09 28.21
CA GLU A 307 6.24 -26.62 28.85
C GLU A 307 6.95 -27.74 28.05
N HIS A 308 6.24 -28.41 27.15
CA HIS A 308 6.68 -29.66 26.52
C HIS A 308 6.46 -29.74 25.00
N ARG A 309 5.57 -28.92 24.44
CA ARG A 309 5.05 -29.05 23.08
C ARG A 309 4.94 -27.70 22.37
N LEU A 310 5.19 -27.76 21.07
CA LEU A 310 4.96 -26.67 20.12
C LEU A 310 3.58 -26.86 19.48
N TRP A 311 2.79 -25.81 19.48
CA TRP A 311 1.46 -25.76 18.90
C TRP A 311 1.39 -24.73 17.77
N LEU A 312 0.66 -25.08 16.71
CA LEU A 312 0.27 -24.22 15.60
C LEU A 312 -1.10 -23.62 15.90
N VAL A 313 -1.19 -22.30 16.11
CA VAL A 313 -2.46 -21.66 16.49
C VAL A 313 -3.14 -20.96 15.33
N GLN A 314 -2.40 -20.53 14.31
CA GLN A 314 -2.93 -19.97 13.07
C GLN A 314 -1.91 -20.03 11.94
N SER A 315 -2.37 -20.08 10.69
CA SER A 315 -1.56 -19.84 9.49
C SER A 315 -2.34 -19.02 8.48
N ARG A 316 -1.66 -18.20 7.67
CA ARG A 316 -2.28 -17.52 6.51
C ARG A 316 -1.22 -17.20 5.46
N PRO A 317 -1.60 -17.02 4.18
CA PRO A 317 -0.64 -16.63 3.15
C PRO A 317 -0.05 -15.23 3.40
N ILE A 318 1.24 -15.06 3.12
CA ILE A 318 1.86 -13.71 3.10
C ILE A 318 1.50 -13.03 1.77
N THR A 319 0.64 -12.02 1.81
CA THR A 319 0.13 -11.31 0.63
C THR A 319 0.97 -10.09 0.23
N THR A 320 1.83 -9.59 1.12
CA THR A 320 2.56 -8.32 0.97
C THR A 320 4.07 -8.48 0.76
N LEU A 321 4.54 -9.64 0.26
CA LEU A 321 5.98 -9.86 0.03
C LEU A 321 6.50 -8.91 -1.07
N PRO A 322 7.52 -8.08 -0.78
CA PRO A 322 8.19 -7.29 -1.82
C PRO A 322 9.00 -8.20 -2.75
N ASP A 323 9.32 -7.74 -3.96
CA ASP A 323 10.22 -8.47 -4.87
C ASP A 323 11.62 -8.66 -4.23
N GLU A 324 12.22 -9.85 -4.40
CA GLU A 324 13.48 -10.23 -3.77
C GLU A 324 14.59 -9.20 -4.02
N SER A 325 15.01 -8.51 -2.97
CA SER A 325 16.15 -7.60 -3.02
C SER A 325 17.48 -8.37 -2.85
N PRO A 326 18.53 -8.11 -3.65
CA PRO A 326 19.84 -8.72 -3.43
C PRO A 326 20.44 -8.33 -2.06
N THR A 327 21.24 -9.27 -1.54
CA THR A 327 22.02 -9.31 -0.29
C THR A 327 22.60 -7.98 0.23
N PRO A 328 22.84 -7.87 1.56
CA PRO A 328 23.37 -6.65 2.16
C PRO A 328 24.80 -6.37 1.69
N VAL A 329 25.02 -5.21 1.09
CA VAL A 329 26.35 -4.66 0.80
C VAL A 329 26.92 -4.10 2.12
N PRO A 330 28.19 -4.38 2.50
CA PRO A 330 28.81 -3.75 3.65
C PRO A 330 29.03 -2.24 3.44
N GLU A 331 28.89 -1.50 4.55
CA GLU A 331 28.86 -0.05 4.80
C GLU A 331 29.67 0.92 3.92
N ALA A 332 29.06 2.10 3.73
CA ALA A 332 29.72 3.36 4.05
C ALA A 332 28.78 4.21 4.93
N ALA A 333 29.06 4.26 6.24
CA ALA A 333 28.37 5.12 7.19
C ALA A 333 28.83 6.57 7.00
N ALA A 334 27.90 7.47 6.67
CA ALA A 334 28.08 8.91 6.84
C ALA A 334 27.01 9.39 7.83
N GLY A 335 27.39 9.44 9.10
CA GLY A 335 26.55 9.86 10.23
C GLY A 335 26.73 8.93 11.44
N ALA A 336 26.95 9.50 12.63
CA ALA A 336 26.97 8.72 13.86
C ALA A 336 25.60 8.09 14.11
N VAL A 337 25.55 6.79 14.41
CA VAL A 337 24.31 6.10 14.78
C VAL A 337 23.83 6.69 16.11
N VAL A 338 22.67 7.33 16.09
CA VAL A 338 22.01 7.92 17.27
C VAL A 338 21.18 6.85 17.97
N LEU A 339 20.45 6.05 17.20
CA LEU A 339 19.61 4.95 17.70
C LEU A 339 19.59 3.80 16.69
N GLN A 340 19.30 2.59 17.18
CA GLN A 340 19.15 1.40 16.36
C GLN A 340 17.88 0.64 16.79
N GLY A 341 17.03 0.31 15.82
CA GLY A 341 15.82 -0.48 15.99
C GLY A 341 15.79 -1.66 15.02
N LEU A 342 14.62 -2.25 14.85
CA LEU A 342 14.34 -3.31 13.89
C LEU A 342 13.94 -2.70 12.54
N PRO A 343 14.53 -3.15 11.42
CA PRO A 343 14.09 -2.74 10.09
C PRO A 343 12.71 -3.35 9.81
N ALA A 344 11.69 -2.51 9.72
CA ALA A 344 10.29 -2.91 9.55
C ALA A 344 9.80 -2.71 8.11
N ALA A 345 10.01 -1.53 7.53
CA ALA A 345 9.70 -1.24 6.13
C ALA A 345 10.94 -0.61 5.47
N PRO A 346 11.45 -1.18 4.36
CA PRO A 346 12.72 -0.76 3.79
C PRO A 346 12.64 0.64 3.19
N GLY A 347 13.76 1.35 3.22
CA GLY A 347 13.89 2.66 2.61
C GLY A 347 14.77 3.57 3.43
N ARG A 348 15.03 4.78 2.93
CA ARG A 348 15.83 5.78 3.63
C ARG A 348 15.19 7.14 3.49
N ALA A 349 14.99 7.83 4.61
CA ALA A 349 14.40 9.16 4.64
C ALA A 349 15.21 10.09 5.53
N ARG A 350 15.13 11.38 5.26
CA ARG A 350 15.76 12.45 6.05
C ARG A 350 14.72 13.52 6.31
N GLY A 351 14.61 13.95 7.57
CA GLY A 351 13.65 14.98 7.94
C GLY A 351 13.85 15.45 9.38
N LYS A 352 13.03 16.44 9.76
CA LYS A 352 12.92 16.87 11.16
C LYS A 352 12.07 15.87 11.91
N VAL A 353 12.50 15.50 13.11
CA VAL A 353 11.75 14.68 14.05
C VAL A 353 10.52 15.45 14.52
N ARG A 354 9.38 14.77 14.52
CA ARG A 354 8.16 15.17 15.21
C ARG A 354 7.76 14.03 16.14
N ILE A 355 7.76 14.28 17.44
CA ILE A 355 7.38 13.33 18.47
C ILE A 355 5.90 13.51 18.77
N LEU A 356 5.11 12.49 18.47
CA LEU A 356 3.68 12.47 18.78
C LEU A 356 3.40 11.33 19.76
N ARG A 357 2.59 11.59 20.79
CA ARG A 357 2.24 10.58 21.80
C ARG A 357 0.85 9.99 21.60
N ALA A 358 -0.05 10.71 20.93
CA ALA A 358 -1.41 10.26 20.66
C ALA A 358 -1.87 10.61 19.22
N PRO A 359 -2.80 9.83 18.62
CA PRO A 359 -3.32 10.09 17.26
C PRO A 359 -3.93 11.49 17.10
N ALA A 360 -4.55 12.02 18.15
CA ALA A 360 -5.17 13.35 18.16
C ALA A 360 -4.17 14.49 17.87
N GLU A 361 -2.88 14.25 18.07
CA GLU A 361 -1.81 15.22 17.80
C GLU A 361 -1.40 15.24 16.32
N GLY A 362 -1.98 14.36 15.48
CA GLY A 362 -1.59 14.16 14.09
C GLY A 362 -1.65 15.40 13.19
N SER A 363 -2.49 16.39 13.53
CA SER A 363 -2.56 17.67 12.83
C SER A 363 -1.28 18.52 12.95
N THR A 364 -0.44 18.22 13.94
CA THR A 364 0.82 18.95 14.18
C THR A 364 2.00 18.43 13.35
N LEU A 365 1.88 17.21 12.82
CA LEU A 365 2.87 16.65 11.88
C LEU A 365 2.82 17.46 10.57
N ARG A 366 3.98 17.90 10.09
CA ARG A 366 4.11 18.54 8.77
C ARG A 366 4.62 17.53 7.75
N ASP A 367 4.20 17.69 6.51
CA ASP A 367 4.58 16.80 5.43
C ASP A 367 6.10 16.80 5.24
N GLY A 368 6.70 15.61 5.18
CA GLY A 368 8.16 15.44 5.11
C GLY A 368 8.88 15.36 6.47
N GLU A 369 8.18 15.49 7.60
CA GLU A 369 8.74 15.21 8.93
C GLU A 369 8.86 13.70 9.20
N ILE A 370 9.78 13.33 10.10
CA ILE A 370 9.97 11.97 10.60
C ILE A 370 9.08 11.83 11.83
N LEU A 371 8.06 10.97 11.73
CA LEU A 371 7.17 10.68 12.84
C LEU A 371 7.88 9.77 13.84
N VAL A 372 8.01 10.22 15.09
CA VAL A 372 8.54 9.44 16.21
C VAL A 372 7.43 9.24 17.24
N ALA A 373 7.13 8.00 17.62
CA ALA A 373 6.04 7.70 18.55
C ALA A 373 6.39 6.55 19.50
N PRO A 374 5.77 6.45 20.70
CA PRO A 374 6.00 5.29 21.58
C PRO A 374 5.55 3.97 20.94
N MET A 375 4.38 4.01 20.31
CA MET A 375 3.72 2.91 19.58
C MET A 375 2.69 3.53 18.64
N THR A 376 2.23 2.79 17.63
CA THR A 376 1.12 3.23 16.77
C THR A 376 -0.01 2.20 16.75
N ASN A 377 -1.22 2.67 16.48
CA ASN A 377 -2.44 1.89 16.30
C ASN A 377 -3.16 2.38 15.02
N PRO A 378 -4.29 1.77 14.59
CA PRO A 378 -4.98 2.14 13.36
C PRO A 378 -5.37 3.61 13.22
N ASP A 379 -5.63 4.31 14.33
CA ASP A 379 -6.04 5.72 14.32
C ASP A 379 -4.91 6.66 13.86
N TRP A 380 -3.67 6.17 13.81
CA TRP A 380 -2.52 6.91 13.30
C TRP A 380 -2.42 6.94 11.78
N LEU A 381 -3.23 6.14 11.05
CA LEU A 381 -3.12 5.98 9.60
C LEU A 381 -3.08 7.31 8.81
N PRO A 382 -3.96 8.30 9.07
CA PRO A 382 -3.92 9.59 8.37
C PRO A 382 -2.64 10.39 8.64
N THR A 383 -2.01 10.14 9.78
CA THR A 383 -0.78 10.83 10.20
C THR A 383 0.45 10.12 9.61
N ILE A 384 0.45 8.77 9.63
CA ILE A 384 1.52 7.96 9.06
C ILE A 384 1.66 8.25 7.56
N SER A 385 0.56 8.34 6.80
CA SER A 385 0.58 8.60 5.35
C SER A 385 1.27 9.90 4.93
N ARG A 386 1.41 10.87 5.85
CA ARG A 386 2.04 12.18 5.62
C ARG A 386 3.51 12.22 6.05
N ALA A 387 3.98 11.21 6.79
CA ALA A 387 5.34 11.16 7.32
C ALA A 387 6.35 10.73 6.26
N ALA A 388 7.57 11.30 6.31
CA ALA A 388 8.68 10.87 5.45
C ALA A 388 9.28 9.53 5.92
N ALA A 389 9.22 9.24 7.21
CA ALA A 389 9.52 7.94 7.81
C ALA A 389 8.88 7.83 9.19
N LEU A 390 8.76 6.60 9.66
CA LEU A 390 8.19 6.25 10.96
C LEU A 390 9.25 5.59 11.85
N VAL A 391 9.40 6.09 13.08
CA VAL A 391 10.25 5.49 14.11
C VAL A 391 9.42 5.24 15.37
N THR A 392 9.44 4.02 15.91
CA THR A 392 8.74 3.71 17.17
C THR A 392 9.66 3.17 18.25
N ASP A 393 9.37 3.50 19.52
CA ASP A 393 10.12 2.97 20.68
C ASP A 393 9.91 1.47 20.83
N SER A 394 8.68 1.00 20.62
CA SER A 394 8.25 -0.39 20.77
C SER A 394 7.72 -0.96 19.44
N GLY A 395 7.60 -2.28 19.36
CA GLY A 395 7.10 -3.00 18.18
C GLY A 395 8.11 -3.96 17.57
N GLY A 396 7.62 -5.13 17.14
CA GLY A 396 8.35 -6.08 16.28
C GLY A 396 8.17 -5.76 14.79
N ARG A 397 8.83 -6.54 13.91
CA ARG A 397 8.75 -6.35 12.45
C ARG A 397 7.33 -6.56 11.89
N THR A 398 6.39 -6.98 12.72
CA THR A 398 5.02 -7.36 12.39
C THR A 398 3.97 -6.50 13.04
N CYS A 399 4.36 -5.52 13.85
CA CYS A 399 3.41 -4.66 14.52
C CYS A 399 2.62 -3.82 13.51
N HIS A 400 1.50 -3.25 13.96
CA HIS A 400 0.67 -2.37 13.15
C HIS A 400 1.48 -1.31 12.37
N ALA A 401 2.45 -0.67 13.05
CA ALA A 401 3.35 0.32 12.46
C ALA A 401 4.08 -0.24 11.22
N ALA A 402 4.60 -1.47 11.33
CA ALA A 402 5.38 -2.12 10.30
C ALA A 402 4.52 -2.54 9.09
N ILE A 403 3.30 -3.03 9.33
CA ILE A 403 2.37 -3.45 8.27
C ILE A 403 1.93 -2.23 7.46
N VAL A 404 1.38 -1.21 8.13
CA VAL A 404 0.88 0.01 7.47
C VAL A 404 1.99 0.74 6.73
N ALA A 405 3.18 0.86 7.33
CA ALA A 405 4.29 1.53 6.67
C ALA A 405 4.75 0.81 5.40
N ARG A 406 4.69 -0.53 5.34
CA ARG A 406 4.97 -1.28 4.10
C ARG A 406 3.93 -1.03 3.03
N GLU A 407 2.64 -1.08 3.40
CA GLU A 407 1.53 -0.83 2.47
C GLU A 407 1.63 0.57 1.85
N LEU A 408 2.06 1.56 2.64
CA LEU A 408 2.22 2.95 2.21
C LEU A 408 3.60 3.27 1.59
N GLY A 409 4.54 2.32 1.59
CA GLY A 409 5.90 2.53 1.08
C GLY A 409 6.75 3.50 1.91
N ILE A 410 6.44 3.67 3.19
CA ILE A 410 7.10 4.62 4.09
C ILE A 410 8.23 3.91 4.86
N PRO A 411 9.48 4.41 4.84
CA PRO A 411 10.57 3.81 5.60
C PRO A 411 10.24 3.73 7.09
N CYS A 412 10.40 2.55 7.70
CA CYS A 412 9.99 2.33 9.09
C CYS A 412 11.02 1.55 9.92
N VAL A 413 11.36 2.10 11.09
CA VAL A 413 12.18 1.46 12.12
C VAL A 413 11.35 1.34 13.40
N VAL A 414 11.19 0.12 13.90
CA VAL A 414 10.40 -0.16 15.12
C VAL A 414 11.29 -0.69 16.22
N GLY A 415 10.85 -0.64 17.49
CA GLY A 415 11.66 -1.17 18.59
C GLY A 415 12.98 -0.42 18.79
N ALA A 416 13.01 0.91 18.55
CA ALA A 416 14.19 1.75 18.78
C ALA A 416 14.44 2.08 20.27
N ARG A 417 13.54 1.60 21.15
CA ARG A 417 13.55 1.65 22.63
C ARG A 417 13.40 3.03 23.23
N THR A 418 14.29 3.96 22.87
CA THR A 418 14.40 5.27 23.50
C THR A 418 14.29 6.41 22.49
N ALA A 419 13.65 6.19 21.33
CA ALA A 419 13.50 7.21 20.31
C ALA A 419 12.74 8.45 20.80
N THR A 420 11.64 8.28 21.54
CA THR A 420 10.86 9.44 22.06
C THR A 420 11.56 10.20 23.18
N SER A 421 12.61 9.64 23.80
CA SER A 421 13.37 10.28 24.87
C SER A 421 14.77 10.75 24.45
N THR A 422 15.33 10.14 23.40
CA THR A 422 16.67 10.47 22.87
C THR A 422 16.60 11.49 21.75
N LEU A 423 15.53 11.46 20.96
CA LEU A 423 15.26 12.45 19.91
C LEU A 423 14.41 13.59 20.47
N HIS A 424 14.45 14.74 19.81
CA HIS A 424 13.68 15.93 20.19
C HIS A 424 12.97 16.52 18.98
N ASP A 425 11.85 17.21 19.20
CA ASP A 425 11.12 17.91 18.15
C ASP A 425 12.02 18.88 17.37
N GLY A 426 11.94 18.82 16.05
CA GLY A 426 12.74 19.65 15.13
C GLY A 426 14.15 19.13 14.88
N GLN A 427 14.63 18.12 15.62
CA GLN A 427 15.94 17.50 15.41
C GLN A 427 16.02 16.85 14.03
N ARG A 428 17.09 17.11 13.27
CA ARG A 428 17.30 16.46 11.97
C ARG A 428 17.94 15.09 12.15
N VAL A 429 17.35 14.09 11.50
CA VAL A 429 17.85 12.72 11.49
C VAL A 429 17.77 12.12 10.09
N VAL A 430 18.59 11.10 9.85
CA VAL A 430 18.46 10.21 8.70
C VAL A 430 18.02 8.85 9.20
N VAL A 431 16.86 8.37 8.75
CA VAL A 431 16.36 7.03 9.04
C VAL A 431 16.79 6.12 7.90
N ASP A 432 17.71 5.20 8.17
CA ASP A 432 18.03 4.06 7.31
C ASP A 432 17.25 2.85 7.80
N ALA A 433 16.05 2.69 7.26
CA ALA A 433 15.14 1.62 7.65
C ALA A 433 15.53 0.27 7.06
N ARG A 434 16.51 0.20 6.14
CA ARG A 434 17.06 -1.07 5.65
C ARG A 434 18.02 -1.66 6.68
N ALA A 435 18.85 -0.82 7.30
CA ALA A 435 19.77 -1.21 8.36
C ALA A 435 19.14 -1.13 9.77
N GLY A 436 17.94 -0.57 9.89
CA GLY A 436 17.29 -0.31 11.19
C GLY A 436 17.99 0.76 12.01
N ARG A 437 18.62 1.76 11.37
CA ARG A 437 19.46 2.77 12.03
C ARG A 437 18.88 4.17 11.90
N ILE A 438 18.95 4.94 12.97
CA ILE A 438 18.69 6.39 12.97
C ILE A 438 20.05 7.07 13.15
N LEU A 439 20.45 7.86 12.17
CA LEU A 439 21.74 8.53 12.13
C LEU A 439 21.57 10.02 12.43
N ALA A 440 22.55 10.60 13.11
CA ALA A 440 22.65 12.04 13.26
C ALA A 440 22.88 12.67 11.89
N ASP A 441 22.06 13.67 11.53
CA ASP A 441 22.35 14.52 10.38
C ASP A 441 23.42 15.54 10.78
N SER A 442 24.69 15.10 10.88
CA SER A 442 25.83 15.93 11.29
C SER A 442 26.50 16.68 10.13
N SER A 443 25.83 16.77 8.98
CA SER A 443 26.37 17.44 7.80
C SER A 443 26.23 18.96 8.01
N PRO A 444 27.33 19.75 8.07
CA PRO A 444 27.20 21.20 7.88
C PRO A 444 26.67 21.44 6.47
N GLU A 445 25.89 22.51 6.28
CA GLU A 445 25.59 23.02 4.94
C GLU A 445 26.92 23.19 4.18
N GLN A 446 27.18 22.35 3.17
CA GLN A 446 28.24 22.55 2.21
C GLN A 446 27.74 22.27 0.79
N THR A 447 27.49 23.37 0.11
CA THR A 447 27.95 23.72 -1.24
C THR A 447 29.06 22.82 -1.82
N GLY A 448 28.80 22.26 -3.00
CA GLY A 448 29.78 22.14 -4.09
C GLY A 448 30.70 20.90 -4.17
N THR A 449 30.65 20.27 -5.36
CA THR A 449 31.73 19.58 -6.11
C THR A 449 32.28 18.21 -5.69
N GLY A 450 31.81 17.18 -6.45
CA GLY A 450 32.52 16.05 -7.09
C GLY A 450 33.80 15.42 -6.53
N ALA A 451 33.78 14.08 -6.43
CA ALA A 451 34.90 13.20 -6.83
C ALA A 451 34.41 11.75 -7.12
N THR A 452 34.72 11.28 -8.32
CA THR A 452 34.53 9.94 -8.88
C THR A 452 35.38 8.87 -8.18
N THR A 453 34.83 7.66 -7.94
CA THR A 453 35.63 6.42 -7.99
C THR A 453 34.87 5.33 -8.76
N ALA A 454 35.60 4.65 -9.64
CA ALA A 454 35.10 3.80 -10.70
C ALA A 454 34.49 2.46 -10.22
N ALA A 455 33.47 2.00 -10.95
CA ALA A 455 32.78 0.73 -10.76
C ALA A 455 33.65 -0.48 -11.18
N PRO A 456 33.57 -1.63 -10.49
CA PRO A 456 33.90 -2.93 -11.08
C PRO A 456 32.71 -3.47 -11.88
N ALA A 457 33.01 -4.07 -13.02
CA ALA A 457 32.05 -4.58 -14.00
C ALA A 457 31.05 -5.59 -13.44
N VAL A 458 29.77 -5.36 -13.78
CA VAL A 458 28.60 -6.17 -13.44
C VAL A 458 28.53 -7.39 -14.38
N ALA A 459 28.31 -8.58 -13.81
CA ALA A 459 27.99 -9.79 -14.58
C ALA A 459 26.59 -9.69 -15.23
N PRO A 460 26.33 -10.34 -16.38
CA PRO A 460 25.18 -10.02 -17.22
C PRO A 460 23.84 -10.39 -16.57
N ILE A 461 22.91 -9.43 -16.61
CA ILE A 461 21.47 -9.58 -16.29
C ILE A 461 20.87 -10.57 -17.31
N PRO A 462 19.96 -11.50 -16.92
CA PRO A 462 19.28 -12.36 -17.89
C PRO A 462 18.49 -11.51 -18.90
N ALA A 463 18.56 -11.88 -20.18
CA ALA A 463 18.03 -11.12 -21.30
C ALA A 463 16.55 -10.75 -21.10
N SER A 464 16.25 -9.45 -21.18
CA SER A 464 14.87 -8.95 -21.13
C SER A 464 14.05 -9.48 -22.31
N GLU A 465 12.77 -9.78 -22.06
CA GLU A 465 11.84 -10.16 -23.12
C GLU A 465 11.70 -8.98 -24.10
N ALA A 466 12.07 -9.21 -25.36
CA ALA A 466 11.95 -8.18 -26.39
C ALA A 466 10.47 -7.86 -26.67
N THR A 467 10.08 -6.59 -26.49
CA THR A 467 8.73 -6.08 -26.79
C THR A 467 8.77 -5.01 -27.88
N GLY A 468 7.71 -4.95 -28.69
CA GLY A 468 7.48 -3.88 -29.66
C GLY A 468 6.97 -2.59 -28.99
N THR A 469 6.04 -2.72 -28.06
CA THR A 469 5.53 -1.66 -27.19
C THR A 469 6.58 -1.33 -26.12
N LYS A 470 6.92 -0.04 -26.02
CA LYS A 470 7.94 0.46 -25.09
C LYS A 470 7.41 0.58 -23.67
N ILE A 471 8.23 0.22 -22.69
CA ILE A 471 7.89 0.36 -21.27
C ILE A 471 8.62 1.58 -20.73
N TYR A 472 7.86 2.64 -20.48
CA TYR A 472 8.34 3.86 -19.88
C TYR A 472 8.03 3.92 -18.39
N VAL A 473 8.64 4.86 -17.69
CA VAL A 473 8.36 5.15 -16.28
C VAL A 473 7.78 6.54 -16.05
N ASN A 474 6.98 6.64 -14.99
CA ASN A 474 6.52 7.89 -14.40
C ASN A 474 7.52 8.33 -13.32
N LEU A 475 8.09 9.53 -13.45
CA LEU A 475 9.04 10.10 -12.50
C LEU A 475 8.60 11.50 -12.04
N ALA A 476 8.95 11.85 -10.80
CA ALA A 476 8.73 13.18 -10.23
C ALA A 476 9.98 13.76 -9.54
N LEU A 477 11.00 12.94 -9.30
CA LEU A 477 12.14 13.28 -8.44
C LEU A 477 13.48 12.94 -9.11
N PRO A 478 14.47 13.86 -9.11
CA PRO A 478 15.79 13.60 -9.69
C PRO A 478 16.57 12.50 -8.96
N GLU A 479 16.37 12.33 -7.65
CA GLU A 479 17.18 11.45 -6.80
C GLU A 479 17.02 9.96 -7.13
N ILE A 480 15.91 9.58 -7.76
CA ILE A 480 15.64 8.20 -8.17
C ILE A 480 16.02 7.93 -9.63
N ALA A 481 16.36 8.96 -10.41
CA ALA A 481 16.50 8.85 -11.87
C ALA A 481 17.62 7.89 -12.29
N GLU A 482 18.82 8.00 -11.69
CA GLU A 482 19.97 7.14 -12.00
C GLU A 482 19.65 5.66 -11.72
N ARG A 483 19.10 5.37 -10.54
CA ARG A 483 18.72 4.00 -10.16
C ARG A 483 17.64 3.41 -11.08
N VAL A 484 16.65 4.22 -11.47
CA VAL A 484 15.59 3.75 -12.38
C VAL A 484 16.12 3.59 -13.80
N ALA A 485 17.04 4.45 -14.24
CA ALA A 485 17.71 4.32 -15.52
C ALA A 485 18.52 3.02 -15.63
N ASP A 486 19.06 2.49 -14.53
CA ASP A 486 19.76 1.20 -14.49
C ASP A 486 18.82 -0.02 -14.58
N SER A 487 17.50 0.18 -14.50
CA SER A 487 16.51 -0.87 -14.69
C SER A 487 16.20 -1.10 -16.18
N ASP A 488 15.50 -2.20 -16.49
CA ASP A 488 15.08 -2.58 -17.83
C ASP A 488 13.90 -1.72 -18.34
N VAL A 489 14.16 -0.41 -18.49
CA VAL A 489 13.20 0.62 -18.89
C VAL A 489 13.61 1.29 -20.19
N ASP A 490 12.64 1.57 -21.06
CA ASP A 490 12.85 2.14 -22.39
C ASP A 490 12.94 3.68 -22.40
N GLY A 491 12.64 4.36 -21.28
CA GLY A 491 12.60 5.83 -21.17
C GLY A 491 11.66 6.33 -20.08
N VAL A 492 11.43 7.65 -20.03
CA VAL A 492 10.50 8.31 -19.12
C VAL A 492 9.32 8.86 -19.92
N GLY A 493 8.13 8.33 -19.68
CA GLY A 493 6.91 8.66 -20.44
C GLY A 493 6.13 9.81 -19.79
N LEU A 494 6.37 10.04 -18.50
CA LEU A 494 5.83 11.18 -17.77
C LEU A 494 6.84 11.63 -16.70
N LEU A 495 7.54 12.74 -16.97
CA LEU A 495 8.25 13.50 -15.95
C LEU A 495 7.37 14.67 -15.52
N ARG A 496 6.87 14.61 -14.27
CA ARG A 496 5.99 15.62 -13.69
C ARG A 496 6.77 16.86 -13.27
N ALA A 497 6.33 18.03 -13.72
CA ALA A 497 6.97 19.30 -13.40
C ALA A 497 6.75 19.78 -11.96
N GLU A 498 5.63 19.41 -11.33
CA GLU A 498 5.14 20.07 -10.10
C GLU A 498 6.19 20.07 -8.99
N THR A 499 6.76 18.90 -8.66
CA THR A 499 7.76 18.80 -7.59
C THR A 499 9.07 19.49 -7.95
N LEU A 500 9.48 19.46 -9.23
CA LEU A 500 10.69 20.15 -9.71
C LEU A 500 10.51 21.68 -9.63
N LEU A 501 9.33 22.16 -10.05
CA LEU A 501 8.97 23.56 -10.03
C LEU A 501 8.85 24.09 -8.61
N THR A 502 8.12 23.41 -7.71
CA THR A 502 7.99 23.86 -6.32
C THR A 502 9.35 23.99 -5.63
N ARG A 503 10.29 23.09 -5.94
CA ARG A 503 11.68 23.15 -5.45
C ARG A 503 12.44 24.33 -6.05
N ALA A 504 12.45 24.49 -7.37
CA ALA A 504 13.13 25.60 -8.05
C ALA A 504 12.54 26.96 -7.66
N LEU A 505 11.25 27.03 -7.36
CA LEU A 505 10.57 28.23 -6.87
C LEU A 505 10.85 28.52 -5.39
N SER A 506 11.45 27.58 -4.65
CA SER A 506 11.59 27.65 -3.18
C SER A 506 10.26 27.95 -2.49
N GLY A 507 9.16 27.37 -2.99
CA GLY A 507 7.81 27.59 -2.48
C GLY A 507 7.20 28.97 -2.75
N ARG A 508 7.81 29.81 -3.61
CA ARG A 508 7.26 31.12 -4.04
C ARG A 508 6.41 30.98 -5.30
N HIS A 509 5.48 31.91 -5.50
CA HIS A 509 4.74 31.98 -6.76
C HIS A 509 5.66 32.40 -7.93
N PRO A 510 5.53 31.84 -9.16
CA PRO A 510 6.38 32.22 -10.30
C PRO A 510 6.34 33.73 -10.60
N ARG A 511 5.18 34.37 -10.49
CA ARG A 511 5.07 35.83 -10.66
C ARG A 511 5.81 36.62 -9.57
N ALA A 512 5.93 36.08 -8.36
CA ALA A 512 6.72 36.69 -7.31
C ALA A 512 8.23 36.56 -7.60
N VAL A 513 8.66 35.44 -8.19
CA VAL A 513 10.04 35.25 -8.68
C VAL A 513 10.37 36.26 -9.79
N ILE A 514 9.48 36.43 -10.76
CA ILE A 514 9.62 37.43 -11.83
C ILE A 514 9.67 38.85 -11.24
N ALA A 515 8.75 39.19 -10.33
CA ALA A 515 8.72 40.50 -9.69
C ALA A 515 9.98 40.80 -8.87
N ALA A 516 10.65 39.77 -8.34
CA ALA A 516 11.89 39.89 -7.59
C ALA A 516 13.15 39.98 -8.48
N GLY A 517 13.05 39.69 -9.79
CA GLY A 517 14.21 39.61 -10.68
C GLY A 517 15.03 38.32 -10.54
N ASP A 518 14.42 37.26 -9.97
CA ASP A 518 15.08 35.98 -9.66
C ASP A 518 14.90 34.93 -10.79
N GLU A 519 14.48 35.34 -12.00
CA GLU A 519 14.13 34.42 -13.10
C GLU A 519 15.30 33.52 -13.49
N ASN A 520 16.51 34.08 -13.57
CA ASN A 520 17.71 33.33 -13.97
C ASN A 520 18.10 32.25 -12.96
N ALA A 521 17.91 32.52 -11.68
CA ALA A 521 18.16 31.54 -10.62
C ALA A 521 17.17 30.38 -10.75
N PHE A 522 15.87 30.69 -10.87
CA PHE A 522 14.83 29.69 -11.10
C PHE A 522 15.09 28.83 -12.33
N VAL A 523 15.42 29.44 -13.48
CA VAL A 523 15.73 28.72 -14.72
C VAL A 523 16.94 27.81 -14.54
N THR A 524 17.95 28.26 -13.79
CA THR A 524 19.16 27.46 -13.51
C THR A 524 18.81 26.25 -12.64
N ASP A 525 18.10 26.45 -11.52
CA ASP A 525 17.75 25.38 -10.58
C ASP A 525 16.86 24.30 -11.23
N LEU A 526 15.89 24.74 -12.05
CA LEU A 526 15.04 23.84 -12.80
C LEU A 526 15.84 23.07 -13.87
N ALA A 527 16.72 23.77 -14.60
CA ALA A 527 17.57 23.14 -15.61
C ALA A 527 18.53 22.11 -15.00
N GLU A 528 19.15 22.38 -13.86
CA GLU A 528 20.03 21.43 -13.17
C GLU A 528 19.29 20.15 -12.76
N SER A 529 18.09 20.32 -12.19
CA SER A 529 17.24 19.20 -11.79
C SER A 529 16.82 18.34 -12.98
N LEU A 530 16.42 18.98 -14.08
CA LEU A 530 16.04 18.31 -15.33
C LEU A 530 17.23 17.65 -16.01
N GLN A 531 18.39 18.29 -16.04
CA GLN A 531 19.61 17.77 -16.65
C GLN A 531 20.04 16.47 -15.99
N ARG A 532 19.99 16.39 -14.66
CA ARG A 532 20.31 15.16 -13.93
C ARG A 532 19.46 13.97 -14.40
N ILE A 533 18.17 14.20 -14.63
CA ILE A 533 17.25 13.16 -15.12
C ILE A 533 17.55 12.84 -16.59
N ALA A 534 17.65 13.86 -17.44
CA ALA A 534 17.86 13.68 -18.87
C ALA A 534 19.18 12.94 -19.18
N VAL A 535 20.25 13.23 -18.43
CA VAL A 535 21.55 12.54 -18.54
C VAL A 535 21.43 11.07 -18.13
N ALA A 536 20.75 10.77 -17.03
CA ALA A 536 20.60 9.39 -16.55
C ALA A 536 19.93 8.49 -17.59
N PHE A 537 18.94 9.02 -18.32
CA PHE A 537 18.21 8.23 -19.32
C PHE A 537 18.85 8.25 -20.70
N ALA A 538 19.74 9.19 -21.02
CA ALA A 538 20.30 9.33 -22.37
C ALA A 538 20.92 8.01 -22.90
N PRO A 539 20.62 7.60 -24.15
CA PRO A 539 19.86 8.31 -25.18
C PRO A 539 18.33 8.07 -25.15
N ARG A 540 17.80 7.35 -24.14
CA ARG A 540 16.37 7.05 -24.02
C ARG A 540 15.55 8.32 -23.80
N PRO A 541 14.34 8.41 -24.38
CA PRO A 541 13.52 9.62 -24.32
C PRO A 541 13.08 9.94 -22.88
N VAL A 542 13.01 11.24 -22.58
CA VAL A 542 12.43 11.77 -21.34
C VAL A 542 11.35 12.77 -21.72
N VAL A 543 10.09 12.44 -21.49
CA VAL A 543 8.95 13.31 -21.81
C VAL A 543 8.59 14.16 -20.58
N TYR A 544 8.97 15.44 -20.60
CA TYR A 544 8.63 16.41 -19.55
C TYR A 544 7.25 17.01 -19.79
N ARG A 545 6.34 16.83 -18.82
CA ARG A 545 5.05 17.51 -18.82
C ARG A 545 5.23 18.89 -18.20
N ALA A 546 4.95 19.95 -18.95
CA ALA A 546 4.93 21.32 -18.42
C ALA A 546 3.94 21.47 -17.26
N THR A 547 4.06 22.56 -16.48
CA THR A 547 3.29 22.69 -15.23
C THR A 547 1.80 22.55 -15.42
N ASP A 548 1.18 21.66 -14.64
CA ASP A 548 -0.26 21.47 -14.66
C ASP A 548 -0.91 21.81 -13.30
N LEU A 549 -0.26 22.67 -12.52
CA LEU A 549 -0.81 23.17 -11.26
C LEU A 549 -2.10 23.97 -11.50
N ARG A 550 -3.07 23.74 -10.62
CA ARG A 550 -4.34 24.45 -10.56
C ARG A 550 -4.18 25.78 -9.81
N SER A 551 -5.12 26.69 -10.01
CA SER A 551 -5.13 28.02 -9.36
C SER A 551 -5.10 27.95 -7.83
N ASN A 552 -5.82 26.99 -7.23
CA ASN A 552 -5.79 26.73 -5.80
C ASN A 552 -4.42 26.26 -5.31
N GLU A 553 -3.70 25.44 -6.08
CA GLU A 553 -2.35 24.99 -5.75
C GLU A 553 -1.34 26.13 -5.85
N PHE A 554 -1.37 26.92 -6.93
CA PHE A 554 -0.54 28.12 -7.05
C PHE A 554 -0.80 29.13 -5.92
N ARG A 555 -2.05 29.25 -5.48
CA ARG A 555 -2.43 30.15 -4.38
C ARG A 555 -1.76 29.79 -3.06
N THR A 556 -1.53 28.50 -2.80
CA THR A 556 -0.86 28.04 -1.58
C THR A 556 0.62 28.40 -1.54
N LEU A 557 1.23 28.75 -2.69
CA LEU A 557 2.62 29.23 -2.73
C LEU A 557 2.74 30.62 -2.09
N THR A 558 3.94 30.92 -1.59
CA THR A 558 4.24 32.21 -0.96
C THR A 558 4.04 33.34 -1.99
N GLY A 559 3.13 34.27 -1.68
CA GLY A 559 2.73 35.37 -2.57
C GLY A 559 1.66 35.00 -3.61
N GLY A 560 1.21 33.74 -3.67
CA GLY A 560 0.24 33.27 -4.67
C GLY A 560 -1.17 33.85 -4.50
N ALA A 561 -1.62 34.12 -3.27
CA ALA A 561 -2.94 34.69 -3.00
C ALA A 561 -3.20 36.04 -3.68
N GLY A 562 -2.15 36.82 -3.99
CA GLY A 562 -2.28 38.09 -4.71
C GLY A 562 -2.37 37.94 -6.23
N PHE A 563 -2.03 36.78 -6.78
CA PHE A 563 -1.98 36.53 -8.22
C PHE A 563 -3.06 35.56 -8.70
N GLU A 564 -3.51 34.65 -7.84
CA GLU A 564 -4.42 33.57 -8.22
C GLU A 564 -5.89 33.89 -7.89
N PRO A 565 -6.83 33.73 -8.85
CA PRO A 565 -8.27 33.86 -8.62
C PRO A 565 -8.85 32.67 -7.87
N THR A 566 -10.01 32.84 -7.22
CA THR A 566 -10.74 31.73 -6.56
C THR A 566 -11.68 31.12 -7.56
N GLU A 567 -11.43 29.86 -7.91
CA GLU A 567 -12.31 29.10 -8.79
C GLU A 567 -13.18 28.14 -7.98
N ARG A 568 -14.44 27.97 -8.40
CA ARG A 568 -15.35 27.02 -7.78
C ARG A 568 -14.97 25.57 -8.10
N ASN A 569 -14.45 25.33 -9.32
CA ASN A 569 -14.05 24.01 -9.79
C ASN A 569 -12.62 24.08 -10.36
N PRO A 570 -11.57 24.02 -9.51
CA PRO A 570 -10.19 24.13 -9.95
C PRO A 570 -9.77 23.04 -10.94
N MET A 571 -10.38 21.85 -10.89
CA MET A 571 -10.08 20.71 -11.79
C MET A 571 -10.26 21.09 -13.28
N ILE A 572 -11.36 21.77 -13.62
CA ILE A 572 -11.66 22.25 -14.97
C ILE A 572 -11.32 23.73 -15.21
N GLY A 573 -10.61 24.36 -14.27
CA GLY A 573 -10.35 25.79 -14.21
C GLY A 573 -9.11 26.28 -14.94
N TYR A 574 -8.48 27.31 -14.41
CA TYR A 574 -7.36 28.04 -15.02
C TYR A 574 -6.01 27.31 -14.85
N ARG A 575 -5.73 26.37 -15.76
CA ARG A 575 -4.53 25.51 -15.78
C ARG A 575 -4.11 25.10 -17.20
N GLY A 576 -2.96 24.42 -17.29
CA GLY A 576 -2.42 23.79 -18.50
C GLY A 576 -2.24 24.74 -19.68
N CYS A 577 -2.46 24.23 -20.90
CA CYS A 577 -2.25 24.96 -22.16
C CYS A 577 -2.89 26.37 -22.18
N TYR A 578 -4.12 26.49 -21.68
CA TYR A 578 -4.84 27.76 -21.63
C TYR A 578 -4.10 28.80 -20.78
N ARG A 579 -3.55 28.38 -19.62
CA ARG A 579 -2.79 29.27 -18.74
C ARG A 579 -1.51 29.77 -19.41
N TYR A 580 -0.82 28.93 -20.18
CA TYR A 580 0.42 29.32 -20.85
C TYR A 580 0.23 30.47 -21.84
N VAL A 581 -0.91 30.49 -22.53
CA VAL A 581 -1.27 31.54 -23.50
C VAL A 581 -1.57 32.87 -22.80
N HIS A 582 -2.17 32.82 -21.61
CA HIS A 582 -2.53 34.02 -20.84
C HIS A 582 -1.40 34.52 -19.94
N GLU A 583 -0.46 33.65 -19.57
CA GLU A 583 0.75 33.97 -18.79
C GLU A 583 2.02 33.50 -19.50
N PRO A 584 2.32 34.05 -20.70
CA PRO A 584 3.45 33.62 -21.50
C PRO A 584 4.80 33.84 -20.80
N ASP A 585 4.86 34.81 -19.88
CA ASP A 585 6.08 35.13 -19.15
C ASP A 585 6.49 34.05 -18.16
N VAL A 586 5.51 33.41 -17.51
CA VAL A 586 5.74 32.29 -16.61
C VAL A 586 6.16 31.06 -17.41
N PHE A 587 5.44 30.75 -18.49
CA PHE A 587 5.75 29.59 -19.34
C PHE A 587 7.13 29.70 -20.01
N ARG A 588 7.56 30.92 -20.36
CA ARG A 588 8.89 31.18 -20.94
C ARG A 588 10.03 30.72 -20.03
N LEU A 589 9.85 30.75 -18.71
CA LEU A 589 10.87 30.28 -17.77
C LEU A 589 11.08 28.76 -17.87
N GLU A 590 9.99 27.98 -17.97
CA GLU A 590 10.08 26.53 -18.21
C GLU A 590 10.74 26.24 -19.56
N LEU A 591 10.32 26.93 -20.63
CA LEU A 591 10.90 26.74 -21.96
C LEU A 591 12.40 27.06 -22.00
N ALA A 592 12.84 28.10 -21.27
CA ALA A 592 14.24 28.46 -21.15
C ALA A 592 15.05 27.38 -20.40
N ALA A 593 14.50 26.80 -19.33
CA ALA A 593 15.14 25.71 -18.61
C ALA A 593 15.28 24.46 -19.50
N LEU A 594 14.22 24.08 -20.23
CA LEU A 594 14.26 22.96 -21.17
C LEU A 594 15.29 23.17 -22.28
N ALA A 595 15.38 24.37 -22.83
CA ALA A 595 16.36 24.69 -23.87
C ALA A 595 17.80 24.48 -23.36
N ARG A 596 18.10 24.99 -22.17
CA ARG A 596 19.43 24.85 -21.55
C ARG A 596 19.82 23.39 -21.32
N VAL A 597 18.86 22.53 -21.00
CA VAL A 597 19.10 21.09 -20.82
C VAL A 597 19.32 20.40 -22.16
N ARG A 598 18.50 20.74 -23.18
CA ARG A 598 18.59 20.13 -24.51
C ARG A 598 19.87 20.44 -25.27
N ASP A 599 20.57 21.53 -24.95
CA ASP A 599 21.92 21.80 -25.46
C ASP A 599 22.90 20.65 -25.18
N TYR A 600 22.66 19.86 -24.12
CA TYR A 600 23.49 18.72 -23.73
C TYR A 600 22.80 17.37 -23.91
N THR A 601 21.48 17.32 -23.69
CA THR A 601 20.68 16.09 -23.68
C THR A 601 19.44 16.23 -24.56
N PRO A 602 19.53 15.96 -25.88
CA PRO A 602 18.43 16.16 -26.83
C PRO A 602 17.25 15.18 -26.65
N ASN A 603 17.42 14.16 -25.80
CA ASN A 603 16.40 13.18 -25.44
C ASN A 603 15.29 13.75 -24.52
N LEU A 604 15.42 14.98 -24.01
CA LEU A 604 14.37 15.65 -23.23
C LEU A 604 13.30 16.29 -24.13
N HIS A 605 12.08 15.80 -24.12
CA HIS A 605 10.96 16.27 -24.94
C HIS A 605 9.90 17.01 -24.11
N LEU A 606 9.05 17.80 -24.78
CA LEU A 606 8.02 18.62 -24.14
C LEU A 606 6.64 18.02 -24.36
N MET A 607 5.86 17.91 -23.28
CA MET A 607 4.46 17.55 -23.27
C MET A 607 3.61 18.69 -22.70
N ILE A 608 2.58 19.09 -23.44
CA ILE A 608 1.63 20.16 -23.08
C ILE A 608 0.38 19.52 -22.46
N PRO A 609 0.07 19.77 -21.18
CA PRO A 609 -1.12 19.27 -20.51
C PRO A 609 -2.38 20.12 -20.79
N PHE A 610 -3.53 19.51 -20.53
CA PHE A 610 -4.86 20.10 -20.46
C PHE A 610 -5.27 20.89 -21.71
N VAL A 611 -5.00 20.32 -22.89
CA VAL A 611 -5.33 20.91 -24.21
C VAL A 611 -6.80 20.65 -24.54
N ARG A 612 -7.61 21.70 -24.53
CA ARG A 612 -9.07 21.66 -24.76
C ARG A 612 -9.46 21.96 -26.19
N THR A 613 -8.78 22.91 -26.84
CA THR A 613 -9.21 23.48 -28.14
C THR A 613 -8.06 23.62 -29.12
N ARG A 614 -8.37 23.84 -30.41
CA ARG A 614 -7.36 24.07 -31.45
C ARG A 614 -6.58 25.36 -31.27
N TRP A 615 -7.28 26.46 -30.96
CA TRP A 615 -6.66 27.79 -30.95
C TRP A 615 -5.68 27.94 -29.79
N GLU A 616 -5.97 27.36 -28.61
CA GLU A 616 -5.05 27.44 -27.47
C GLU A 616 -3.78 26.64 -27.72
N LEU A 617 -3.88 25.48 -28.38
CA LEU A 617 -2.69 24.70 -28.75
C LEU A 617 -1.86 25.45 -29.78
N ALA A 618 -2.49 26.03 -30.80
CA ALA A 618 -1.79 26.82 -31.82
C ALA A 618 -1.02 27.99 -31.17
N ALA A 619 -1.68 28.75 -30.30
CA ALA A 619 -1.04 29.86 -29.58
C ALA A 619 0.07 29.39 -28.63
N CYS A 620 -0.11 28.26 -27.94
CA CYS A 620 0.93 27.68 -27.10
C CYS A 620 2.15 27.24 -27.92
N LEU A 621 1.93 26.62 -29.07
CA LEU A 621 3.02 26.21 -29.98
C LEU A 621 3.77 27.41 -30.57
N GLU A 622 3.10 28.54 -30.83
CA GLU A 622 3.77 29.80 -31.20
C GLU A 622 4.73 30.28 -30.09
N LEU A 623 4.37 30.13 -28.81
CA LEU A 623 5.28 30.43 -27.69
C LEU A 623 6.48 29.47 -27.64
N VAL A 624 6.25 28.17 -27.91
CA VAL A 624 7.33 27.17 -28.00
C VAL A 624 8.28 27.51 -29.17
N ASP A 625 7.73 27.85 -30.33
CA ASP A 625 8.48 28.21 -31.54
C ASP A 625 9.27 29.52 -31.37
N ALA A 626 8.71 30.50 -30.64
CA ALA A 626 9.38 31.75 -30.31
C ALA A 626 10.48 31.59 -29.25
N SER A 627 10.46 30.50 -28.47
CA SER A 627 11.48 30.21 -27.46
C SER A 627 12.77 29.66 -28.10
N PRO A 628 13.88 29.55 -27.34
CA PRO A 628 15.10 28.92 -27.85
C PRO A 628 14.90 27.48 -28.37
N LEU A 629 13.87 26.77 -27.88
CA LEU A 629 13.49 25.43 -28.33
C LEU A 629 13.01 25.37 -29.78
N GLY A 630 12.43 26.45 -30.32
CA GLY A 630 11.88 26.47 -31.68
C GLY A 630 12.91 26.24 -32.79
N ARG A 631 14.20 26.43 -32.47
CA ARG A 631 15.33 26.17 -33.39
C ARG A 631 15.68 24.68 -33.46
N ASP A 632 15.31 23.90 -32.44
CA ASP A 632 15.64 22.50 -32.34
C ASP A 632 14.61 21.63 -33.08
N ARG A 633 15.00 21.15 -34.26
CA ARG A 633 14.16 20.28 -35.11
C ARG A 633 14.02 18.85 -34.59
N THR A 634 14.78 18.48 -33.55
CA THR A 634 14.72 17.16 -32.92
C THR A 634 13.80 17.13 -31.69
N LEU A 635 13.25 18.29 -31.29
CA LEU A 635 12.28 18.36 -30.22
C LEU A 635 10.97 17.71 -30.64
N ARG A 636 10.62 16.61 -29.99
CA ARG A 636 9.28 16.02 -30.07
C ARG A 636 8.32 16.81 -29.21
N ARG A 637 7.18 17.16 -29.80
CA ARG A 637 6.08 17.91 -29.16
C ARG A 637 4.95 16.96 -28.85
N TRP A 638 4.66 16.78 -27.58
CA TRP A 638 3.61 15.89 -27.10
C TRP A 638 2.45 16.70 -26.54
N ILE A 639 1.25 16.11 -26.55
CA ILE A 639 0.12 16.60 -25.77
C ILE A 639 -0.35 15.51 -24.82
N MET A 640 -0.92 15.91 -23.69
CA MET A 640 -1.64 15.00 -22.83
C MET A 640 -3.09 14.86 -23.34
N ALA A 641 -3.50 13.66 -23.71
CA ALA A 641 -4.89 13.35 -24.09
C ALA A 641 -5.70 13.04 -22.83
N GLU A 642 -6.22 14.09 -22.23
CA GLU A 642 -6.92 14.03 -20.96
C GLU A 642 -8.25 14.79 -20.95
N VAL A 643 -8.55 15.54 -22.01
CA VAL A 643 -9.84 16.21 -22.21
C VAL A 643 -10.59 15.48 -23.34
N PRO A 644 -11.89 15.16 -23.19
CA PRO A 644 -12.64 14.40 -24.19
C PRO A 644 -12.62 14.99 -25.61
N SER A 645 -12.44 16.32 -25.72
CA SER A 645 -12.33 17.01 -27.02
C SER A 645 -11.14 16.53 -27.87
N VAL A 646 -10.10 15.96 -27.26
CA VAL A 646 -8.92 15.43 -27.97
C VAL A 646 -9.30 14.32 -28.95
N VAL A 647 -10.30 13.49 -28.60
CA VAL A 647 -10.82 12.43 -29.49
C VAL A 647 -11.26 12.99 -30.85
N HIS A 648 -11.70 14.26 -30.89
CA HIS A 648 -12.15 14.94 -32.10
C HIS A 648 -11.04 15.79 -32.75
N TRP A 649 -10.19 16.42 -31.95
CA TRP A 649 -9.19 17.36 -32.44
C TRP A 649 -7.83 16.74 -32.79
N LEU A 650 -7.55 15.49 -32.42
CA LEU A 650 -6.24 14.87 -32.61
C LEU A 650 -5.69 15.02 -34.05
N PRO A 651 -6.46 14.83 -35.14
CA PRO A 651 -5.95 15.07 -36.50
C PRO A 651 -5.53 16.52 -36.74
N GLU A 652 -6.24 17.51 -36.17
CA GLU A 652 -5.84 18.92 -36.24
C GLU A 652 -4.61 19.22 -35.38
N TYR A 653 -4.51 18.61 -34.20
CA TYR A 653 -3.34 18.76 -33.34
C TYR A 653 -2.07 18.21 -34.01
N VAL A 654 -2.16 17.05 -34.66
CA VAL A 654 -1.04 16.50 -35.45
C VAL A 654 -0.65 17.43 -36.59
N ARG A 655 -1.62 18.05 -37.30
CA ARG A 655 -1.33 19.07 -38.34
C ARG A 655 -0.64 20.32 -37.80
N LEU A 656 -0.83 20.65 -36.52
CA LEU A 656 -0.12 21.74 -35.85
C LEU A 656 1.31 21.36 -35.43
N GLY A 657 1.74 20.12 -35.66
CA GLY A 657 3.11 19.64 -35.40
C GLY A 657 3.25 18.87 -34.09
N ILE A 658 2.20 18.20 -33.62
CA ILE A 658 2.28 17.26 -32.50
C ILE A 658 2.82 15.90 -33.00
N ASP A 659 3.89 15.44 -32.36
CA ASP A 659 4.59 14.18 -32.67
C ASP A 659 4.06 12.99 -31.86
N GLY A 660 3.39 13.25 -30.74
CA GLY A 660 2.98 12.21 -29.81
C GLY A 660 1.87 12.62 -28.86
N VAL A 661 1.20 11.62 -28.30
CA VAL A 661 0.11 11.79 -27.35
C VAL A 661 0.33 10.88 -26.14
N SER A 662 0.16 11.42 -24.93
CA SER A 662 0.11 10.60 -23.71
C SER A 662 -1.26 10.70 -23.06
N ILE A 663 -1.93 9.58 -22.86
CA ILE A 663 -3.27 9.54 -22.29
C ILE A 663 -3.16 9.71 -20.78
N GLY A 664 -3.72 10.80 -20.27
CA GLY A 664 -3.88 11.05 -18.83
C GLY A 664 -5.18 10.42 -18.37
N SER A 665 -5.16 9.11 -18.07
CA SER A 665 -6.38 8.34 -17.81
C SER A 665 -7.20 8.86 -16.64
N ASN A 666 -6.56 9.43 -15.61
CA ASN A 666 -7.23 10.03 -14.47
C ASN A 666 -8.16 11.19 -14.86
N ASP A 667 -7.61 12.21 -15.53
CA ASP A 667 -8.36 13.41 -15.93
C ASP A 667 -9.34 13.09 -17.08
N LEU A 668 -8.97 12.16 -17.98
CA LEU A 668 -9.89 11.67 -19.01
C LEU A 668 -11.12 10.99 -18.38
N THR A 669 -10.92 10.12 -17.40
CA THR A 669 -12.01 9.43 -16.68
C THR A 669 -12.93 10.43 -16.00
N GLN A 670 -12.35 11.39 -15.27
CA GLN A 670 -13.11 12.46 -14.60
C GLN A 670 -14.00 13.23 -15.59
N LEU A 671 -13.48 13.58 -16.76
CA LEU A 671 -14.19 14.41 -17.73
C LEU A 671 -15.15 13.64 -18.64
N VAL A 672 -14.86 12.37 -18.95
CA VAL A 672 -15.77 11.51 -19.71
C VAL A 672 -16.99 11.14 -18.86
N LEU A 673 -16.77 10.80 -17.60
CA LEU A 673 -17.84 10.36 -16.69
C LEU A 673 -18.49 11.53 -15.92
N GLY A 674 -17.89 12.71 -15.95
CA GLY A 674 -18.38 13.89 -15.22
C GLY A 674 -18.22 13.74 -13.70
N VAL A 675 -17.15 13.08 -13.26
CA VAL A 675 -16.84 12.78 -11.86
C VAL A 675 -15.61 13.55 -11.40
N ASP A 676 -15.63 14.05 -10.16
CA ASP A 676 -14.42 14.48 -9.47
C ASP A 676 -13.89 13.30 -8.66
N ARG A 677 -12.66 12.86 -8.91
CA ARG A 677 -12.09 11.70 -8.21
C ARG A 677 -11.82 11.99 -6.72
N ASP A 678 -11.68 13.27 -6.37
CA ASP A 678 -11.49 13.71 -5.00
C ASP A 678 -12.86 13.84 -4.28
N SER A 679 -13.97 13.67 -5.01
CA SER A 679 -15.32 13.57 -4.44
C SER A 679 -15.55 12.16 -3.89
N GLU A 680 -15.58 12.05 -2.57
CA GLU A 680 -15.90 10.79 -1.89
C GLU A 680 -17.31 10.28 -2.25
N GLU A 681 -18.27 11.19 -2.51
CA GLU A 681 -19.64 10.85 -2.91
C GLU A 681 -19.71 10.17 -4.28
N CYS A 682 -18.81 10.53 -5.20
CA CYS A 682 -18.78 9.99 -6.56
C CYS A 682 -17.66 8.96 -6.76
N ALA A 683 -17.01 8.51 -5.68
CA ALA A 683 -15.86 7.60 -5.76
C ALA A 683 -16.20 6.28 -6.48
N GLU A 684 -17.43 5.79 -6.34
CA GLU A 684 -17.91 4.59 -7.05
C GLU A 684 -18.04 4.78 -8.58
N LEU A 685 -18.24 6.02 -9.05
CA LEU A 685 -18.35 6.34 -10.47
C LEU A 685 -16.99 6.49 -11.14
N PHE A 686 -15.92 6.67 -10.36
CA PHE A 686 -14.58 6.79 -10.91
C PHE A 686 -14.01 5.40 -11.25
N ASP A 687 -14.22 4.97 -12.49
CA ASP A 687 -13.62 3.74 -13.03
C ASP A 687 -12.91 4.01 -14.35
N GLU A 688 -11.58 3.87 -14.37
CA GLU A 688 -10.77 3.98 -15.59
C GLU A 688 -11.05 2.84 -16.61
N SER A 689 -11.79 1.81 -16.19
CA SER A 689 -12.26 0.67 -17.00
C SER A 689 -13.66 0.85 -17.55
N ASP A 690 -14.35 1.95 -17.23
CA ASP A 690 -15.70 2.16 -17.72
C ASP A 690 -15.71 2.09 -19.27
N PRO A 691 -16.69 1.43 -19.89
CA PRO A 691 -16.74 1.27 -21.34
C PRO A 691 -16.64 2.59 -22.13
N ALA A 692 -17.16 3.70 -21.60
CA ALA A 692 -17.05 5.00 -22.26
C ALA A 692 -15.61 5.55 -22.21
N VAL A 693 -14.89 5.31 -21.12
CA VAL A 693 -13.48 5.68 -20.97
C VAL A 693 -12.62 4.82 -21.87
N LEU A 694 -12.85 3.51 -21.87
CA LEU A 694 -12.15 2.57 -22.75
C LEU A 694 -12.35 2.90 -24.24
N ASP A 695 -13.58 3.23 -24.67
CA ASP A 695 -13.86 3.70 -26.04
C ASP A 695 -13.04 4.96 -26.38
N ALA A 696 -13.01 5.94 -25.48
CA ALA A 696 -12.23 7.15 -25.69
C ALA A 696 -10.73 6.85 -25.84
N ILE A 697 -10.18 6.00 -24.97
CA ILE A 697 -8.79 5.55 -25.02
C ILE A 697 -8.49 4.83 -26.33
N GLU A 698 -9.30 3.85 -26.72
CA GLU A 698 -9.12 3.06 -27.94
C GLU A 698 -9.17 3.94 -29.19
N ARG A 699 -10.10 4.91 -29.23
CA ARG A 699 -10.21 5.87 -30.35
C ARG A 699 -9.01 6.79 -30.43
N ILE A 700 -8.46 7.25 -29.29
CA ILE A 700 -7.23 8.04 -29.26
C ILE A 700 -6.05 7.22 -29.78
N VAL A 701 -5.86 6.00 -29.28
CA VAL A 701 -4.75 5.12 -29.69
C VAL A 701 -4.85 4.77 -31.18
N THR A 702 -6.04 4.41 -31.65
CA THR A 702 -6.28 4.06 -33.05
C THR A 702 -6.04 5.25 -33.98
N SER A 703 -6.56 6.43 -33.63
CA SER A 703 -6.36 7.66 -34.39
C SER A 703 -4.88 8.08 -34.42
N ALA A 704 -4.17 7.98 -33.29
CA ALA A 704 -2.72 8.24 -33.23
C ALA A 704 -1.92 7.31 -34.17
N ARG A 705 -2.26 6.00 -34.16
CA ARG A 705 -1.66 5.00 -35.04
C ARG A 705 -1.93 5.30 -36.51
N GLU A 706 -3.16 5.65 -36.89
CA GLU A 706 -3.54 6.02 -38.26
C GLU A 706 -2.83 7.29 -38.74
N LEU A 707 -2.62 8.26 -37.84
CA LEU A 707 -1.90 9.50 -38.10
C LEU A 707 -0.37 9.33 -38.06
N GLY A 708 0.14 8.16 -37.67
CA GLY A 708 1.57 7.85 -37.64
C GLY A 708 2.34 8.53 -36.51
N ILE A 709 1.68 8.90 -35.42
CA ILE A 709 2.30 9.49 -34.22
C ILE A 709 2.39 8.46 -33.08
N THR A 710 3.26 8.73 -32.10
CA THR A 710 3.40 7.86 -30.92
C THR A 710 2.25 8.08 -29.94
N SER A 711 1.72 7.00 -29.39
CA SER A 711 0.71 6.99 -28.33
C SER A 711 1.26 6.30 -27.08
N SER A 712 1.08 6.95 -25.94
CA SER A 712 1.43 6.44 -24.61
C SER A 712 0.23 6.53 -23.68
N LEU A 713 0.21 5.73 -22.62
CA LEU A 713 -0.72 5.93 -21.50
C LEU A 713 0.07 6.12 -20.21
N CYS A 714 -0.28 7.17 -19.47
CA CYS A 714 0.28 7.50 -18.17
C CYS A 714 -0.83 7.47 -17.11
N GLY A 715 -0.79 6.48 -16.22
CA GLY A 715 -1.84 6.23 -15.22
C GLY A 715 -1.48 5.05 -14.32
N GLN A 716 -2.21 4.88 -13.22
CA GLN A 716 -2.00 3.74 -12.32
C GLN A 716 -2.67 2.47 -12.84
N ALA A 717 -3.74 2.57 -13.66
CA ALA A 717 -4.45 1.43 -14.23
C ALA A 717 -3.53 0.36 -14.89
N PRO A 718 -2.59 0.69 -15.80
CA PRO A 718 -1.70 -0.32 -16.39
C PRO A 718 -0.69 -0.92 -15.40
N SER A 719 -0.40 -0.21 -14.31
CA SER A 719 0.53 -0.69 -13.27
C SER A 719 -0.18 -1.70 -12.34
N ALA A 720 -1.48 -1.51 -12.13
CA ALA A 720 -2.32 -2.31 -11.24
C ALA A 720 -3.00 -3.50 -11.94
N ARG A 721 -3.33 -3.40 -13.23
CA ARG A 721 -4.18 -4.39 -13.94
C ARG A 721 -3.54 -4.88 -15.24
N PRO A 722 -3.00 -6.11 -15.28
CA PRO A 722 -2.35 -6.68 -16.48
C PRO A 722 -3.26 -6.79 -17.71
N GLU A 723 -4.55 -7.07 -17.51
CA GLU A 723 -5.56 -7.19 -18.58
C GLU A 723 -5.81 -5.87 -19.32
N PHE A 724 -5.64 -4.73 -18.63
CA PHE A 724 -5.71 -3.41 -19.25
C PHE A 724 -4.54 -3.19 -20.23
N ALA A 725 -3.35 -3.70 -19.90
CA ALA A 725 -2.19 -3.62 -20.81
C ALA A 725 -2.39 -4.44 -22.09
N GLU A 726 -3.06 -5.59 -22.01
CA GLU A 726 -3.38 -6.42 -23.19
C GLU A 726 -4.31 -5.69 -24.16
N GLN A 727 -5.34 -5.00 -23.64
CA GLN A 727 -6.25 -4.19 -24.45
C GLN A 727 -5.52 -3.04 -25.16
N LEU A 728 -4.63 -2.33 -24.45
CA LEU A 728 -3.85 -1.23 -25.05
C LEU A 728 -2.91 -1.73 -26.15
N VAL A 729 -2.27 -2.88 -25.95
CA VAL A 729 -1.41 -3.52 -26.96
C VAL A 729 -2.24 -3.94 -28.17
N ALA A 730 -3.44 -4.49 -27.97
CA ALA A 730 -4.36 -4.85 -29.04
C ALA A 730 -4.83 -3.62 -29.85
N ALA A 731 -5.08 -2.49 -29.20
CA ALA A 731 -5.41 -1.22 -29.85
C ALA A 731 -4.22 -0.60 -30.62
N GLY A 732 -2.99 -1.09 -30.38
CA GLY A 732 -1.77 -0.65 -31.05
C GLY A 732 -1.06 0.51 -30.35
N ILE A 733 -1.10 0.57 -29.02
CA ILE A 733 -0.35 1.57 -28.26
C ILE A 733 1.16 1.41 -28.47
N THR A 734 1.88 2.52 -28.59
CA THR A 734 3.33 2.48 -28.83
C THR A 734 4.16 2.38 -27.54
N SER A 735 3.64 2.89 -26.43
CA SER A 735 4.30 2.81 -25.12
C SER A 735 3.32 2.79 -23.94
N ILE A 736 3.75 2.26 -22.81
CA ILE A 736 3.00 2.30 -21.54
C ILE A 736 3.92 2.84 -20.46
N SER A 737 3.48 3.86 -19.72
CA SER A 737 4.28 4.52 -18.68
C SER A 737 3.77 4.14 -17.29
N VAL A 738 4.60 3.40 -16.53
CA VAL A 738 4.23 2.79 -15.24
C VAL A 738 5.08 3.30 -14.08
N THR A 739 4.75 2.92 -12.84
CA THR A 739 5.64 3.16 -11.71
C THR A 739 6.91 2.30 -11.81
N PRO A 740 8.07 2.73 -11.27
CA PRO A 740 9.33 1.99 -11.41
C PRO A 740 9.29 0.54 -10.91
N ASP A 741 8.48 0.24 -9.89
CA ASP A 741 8.28 -1.10 -9.34
C ASP A 741 7.46 -2.02 -10.26
N ALA A 742 6.63 -1.46 -11.14
CA ALA A 742 5.76 -2.23 -12.03
C ALA A 742 6.44 -2.63 -13.37
N VAL A 743 7.60 -2.05 -13.71
CA VAL A 743 8.28 -2.20 -15.02
C VAL A 743 8.41 -3.66 -15.46
N SER A 744 9.00 -4.51 -14.60
CA SER A 744 9.25 -5.92 -14.91
C SER A 744 7.95 -6.71 -15.13
N ARG A 745 6.91 -6.43 -14.33
CA ARG A 745 5.60 -7.09 -14.44
C ARG A 745 4.88 -6.65 -15.71
N THR A 746 4.87 -5.35 -15.99
CA THR A 746 4.24 -4.79 -17.20
C THR A 746 4.94 -5.27 -18.46
N ARG A 747 6.28 -5.36 -18.48
CA ARG A 747 7.01 -5.90 -19.64
C ARG A 747 6.59 -7.34 -19.96
N ARG A 748 6.47 -8.21 -18.94
CA ARG A 748 5.99 -9.59 -19.14
C ARG A 748 4.55 -9.64 -19.67
N ALA A 749 3.67 -8.79 -19.15
CA ALA A 749 2.27 -8.71 -19.61
C ALA A 749 2.19 -8.26 -21.06
N VAL A 750 2.93 -7.21 -21.44
CA VAL A 750 3.02 -6.70 -22.81
C VAL A 750 3.61 -7.75 -23.75
N ALA A 751 4.71 -8.41 -23.36
CA ALA A 751 5.32 -9.46 -24.16
C ALA A 751 4.36 -10.64 -24.39
N ALA A 752 3.58 -11.02 -23.38
CA ALA A 752 2.55 -12.05 -23.52
C ALA A 752 1.42 -11.62 -24.48
N ALA A 753 0.94 -10.37 -24.36
CA ALA A 753 -0.09 -9.81 -25.23
C ALA A 753 0.37 -9.76 -26.70
N GLU A 754 1.58 -9.28 -26.96
CA GLU A 754 2.16 -9.23 -28.31
C GLU A 754 2.30 -10.63 -28.92
N ARG A 755 2.79 -11.61 -28.14
CA ARG A 755 2.89 -13.00 -28.59
C ARG A 755 1.52 -13.58 -28.96
N ARG A 756 0.49 -13.31 -28.15
CA ARG A 756 -0.89 -13.73 -28.43
C ARG A 756 -1.40 -13.11 -29.74
N LEU A 757 -1.22 -11.81 -29.95
CA LEU A 757 -1.61 -11.15 -31.20
C LEU A 757 -0.91 -11.73 -32.44
N LEU A 758 0.38 -12.06 -32.33
CA LEU A 758 1.14 -12.71 -33.40
C LEU A 758 0.60 -14.12 -33.70
N LEU A 759 0.32 -14.91 -32.67
CA LEU A 759 -0.26 -16.25 -32.81
C LEU A 759 -1.66 -16.19 -33.45
N ASP A 760 -2.54 -15.32 -32.97
CA ASP A 760 -3.89 -15.13 -33.53
C ASP A 760 -3.84 -14.62 -34.97
N GLY A 761 -2.86 -13.78 -35.29
CA GLY A 761 -2.60 -13.34 -36.66
C GLY A 761 -2.16 -14.49 -37.58
N CYS A 762 -1.34 -15.41 -37.09
CA CYS A 762 -0.91 -16.60 -37.83
C CYS A 762 -2.06 -17.59 -38.04
N LEU A 763 -2.88 -17.83 -37.01
CA LEU A 763 -4.04 -18.72 -37.10
C LEU A 763 -5.09 -18.19 -38.09
N ARG A 764 -5.43 -16.90 -38.03
CA ARG A 764 -6.37 -16.28 -38.99
C ARG A 764 -5.89 -16.36 -40.44
N ARG A 765 -4.58 -16.26 -40.68
CA ARG A 765 -3.98 -16.43 -42.02
C ARG A 765 -4.00 -17.88 -42.49
N ALA A 766 -4.01 -18.86 -41.60
CA ALA A 766 -4.12 -20.28 -41.95
C ALA A 766 -5.56 -20.66 -42.37
N ASP A 767 -6.57 -19.98 -41.83
CA ASP A 767 -8.00 -20.22 -42.11
C ASP A 767 -8.55 -19.45 -43.32
N THR A 768 -7.74 -18.59 -43.97
CA THR A 768 -8.16 -17.89 -45.19
C THR A 768 -7.75 -18.72 -46.42
N PRO A 769 -8.68 -19.26 -47.24
CA PRO A 769 -8.31 -19.96 -48.47
C PRO A 769 -7.58 -19.00 -49.41
N ARG A 770 -6.47 -19.46 -49.98
CA ARG A 770 -5.67 -18.71 -50.97
C ARG A 770 -6.46 -18.33 -52.21
#